data_AF-A0A7V3ENF2-F1
#
_entry.id   AF-A0A7V3ENF2-F1
#
_cell.length_a   1.000
_cell.length_b   1.000
_cell.length_c   1.000
_cell.angle_alpha   90.00
_cell.angle_beta   90.00
_cell.angle_gamma   90.00
#
_symmetry.space_group_name_H-M   'P 1'
#
loop_
_entity.id
_entity.type
_entity.pdbx_description
1 polymer ?
#
loop_
_entity_poly.entity_id
_entity_poly.type
_entity_poly.pdbx_seq_one_letter_code
_entity_poly.pdbx_strand_id
1 'polypeptide(L)'
;MNPKRIGLLLAACIALPLMAADAKPDLAALVAKVPDADPDGRFTGPSWKDAETVYREILKGGKESVQGLAKMLVEPGAGDDYRVRYTLHGLCIFVGSGDLAAERQVVGDGLMASLEGASPNVGAFLIGELQFLADKRAVPLLARYVTDEKLYEPAIRAMVQLREGSAAPLREALGKARGRNRLSAIQALGTLRDETAVDAILPSLKSSEAEERMAAAAALAAIGSEKAIDGMLELREKAEGHEGAQATDACFRLVSQLQSRNRKDAASKILSAIWQVLAQKNEPHLRHAVIQGIVAGLIDEPTEALIRRMQEANPAERAAILFVFANRKDAAAFDTVAAALKDDDSGVRLLAVSALGPVGAERAVPMLVALLPGDGPEMQQALQLALINLPGAASNDALAKAFGELPAGGNLAARRLILMNVAAQRRTTQAAPEVLKLASDADETVRLRAFETLARIATGEVAPGLVALLARVKEGREQQACTDALIAACGNIGDEQERLKPLLPAVETGEPKQRVQLLGAAGRIGTAEAMALLVKTLGDPNPEIADAAMRALCDFPNDHPWPKLQELAKENPNPKHQVMAFKGCIRLAEQKKNDGERLTMLQVLVPLAQRPEDRMQIFGLLGNIQSKQALKLVSGFLDDEAVRSNAALAAIQISRKLRDKEPAAIKEAMERVLAVVQDAKIRGDAERMLKEVEKK
;
A
#
# COMPACT_ATOMS: atom_id res chain seq x y z
N MET A 1 -18.30 11.93 15.82
CA MET A 1 -18.84 13.30 15.71
C MET A 1 -18.25 14.15 16.83
N ASN A 2 -17.98 15.41 16.50
CA ASN A 2 -17.19 16.41 17.22
C ASN A 2 -17.87 16.91 18.52
N PRO A 3 -17.15 17.07 19.65
CA PRO A 3 -17.69 17.49 20.94
C PRO A 3 -17.75 19.02 21.04
N LYS A 4 -18.86 19.65 20.65
CA LYS A 4 -19.16 21.04 21.00
C LYS A 4 -20.67 21.26 21.12
N ARG A 5 -21.20 21.09 22.34
CA ARG A 5 -22.27 21.91 22.96
C ARG A 5 -22.56 21.38 24.37
N ILE A 6 -21.63 21.67 25.26
CA ILE A 6 -21.88 21.81 26.70
C ILE A 6 -22.17 23.29 26.92
N GLY A 7 -23.31 23.62 27.54
CA GLY A 7 -23.64 25.00 27.90
C GLY A 7 -25.12 25.21 28.22
N LEU A 8 -25.45 25.03 29.51
CA LEU A 8 -26.64 25.53 30.22
C LEU A 8 -28.02 25.04 29.78
N LEU A 9 -28.53 24.04 30.49
CA LEU A 9 -29.70 24.22 31.36
C LEU A 9 -29.54 23.26 32.54
N LEU A 10 -29.22 23.85 33.70
CA LEU A 10 -29.34 23.24 35.02
C LEU A 10 -30.82 22.97 35.32
N ALA A 11 -31.05 21.96 36.18
CA ALA A 11 -32.32 21.49 36.76
C ALA A 11 -33.14 20.57 35.83
N ALA A 12 -33.37 19.29 36.11
CA ALA A 12 -33.55 18.66 37.42
C ALA A 12 -32.99 17.22 37.44
N CYS A 13 -31.97 17.00 38.27
CA CYS A 13 -31.79 15.69 38.92
C CYS A 13 -32.94 15.54 39.90
N ILE A 14 -34.06 14.96 39.46
CA ILE A 14 -35.01 14.36 40.37
C ILE A 14 -34.49 12.95 40.63
N ALA A 15 -33.65 12.81 41.66
CA ALA A 15 -33.69 11.60 42.45
C ALA A 15 -35.10 11.53 43.02
N LEU A 16 -35.99 10.75 42.39
CA LEU A 16 -37.33 10.52 42.92
C LEU A 16 -37.15 9.74 44.23
N PRO A 17 -37.60 10.28 45.37
CA PRO A 17 -37.58 9.53 46.61
C PRO A 17 -38.53 8.35 46.44
N LEU A 18 -38.01 7.17 46.69
CA LEU A 18 -38.76 5.94 46.84
C LEU A 18 -39.59 6.01 48.14
N MET A 19 -40.57 6.90 48.25
CA MET A 19 -41.45 7.04 49.42
C MET A 19 -42.77 7.72 49.05
N ALA A 20 -43.84 6.92 48.87
CA ALA A 20 -45.20 7.13 49.37
C ALA A 20 -46.16 6.18 48.65
N ALA A 21 -47.14 5.64 49.38
CA ALA A 21 -48.16 4.73 48.87
C ALA A 21 -49.14 5.46 47.93
N ASP A 22 -48.72 5.69 46.69
CA ASP A 22 -49.63 6.03 45.60
C ASP A 22 -50.44 4.78 45.20
N ALA A 23 -51.69 4.98 44.80
CA ALA A 23 -52.59 3.90 44.40
C ALA A 23 -51.89 2.98 43.38
N LYS A 24 -51.98 1.65 43.60
CA LYS A 24 -51.40 0.66 42.68
C LYS A 24 -51.84 1.00 41.25
N PRO A 25 -50.91 1.08 40.28
CA PRO A 25 -51.27 1.43 38.93
C PRO A 25 -52.28 0.41 38.39
N ASP A 26 -53.33 0.90 37.73
CA ASP A 26 -54.32 0.05 37.08
C ASP A 26 -53.69 -0.58 35.83
N LEU A 27 -53.13 -1.78 36.02
CA LEU A 27 -52.41 -2.50 34.97
C LEU A 27 -53.31 -2.85 33.79
N ALA A 28 -54.59 -3.15 34.02
CA ALA A 28 -55.52 -3.45 32.94
C ALA A 28 -55.78 -2.21 32.08
N ALA A 29 -55.98 -1.04 32.71
CA ALA A 29 -56.12 0.22 32.00
C ALA A 29 -54.83 0.63 31.27
N LEU A 30 -53.66 0.34 31.81
CA LEU A 30 -52.36 0.63 31.17
C LEU A 30 -52.09 -0.28 29.96
N VAL A 31 -52.36 -1.59 30.08
CA VAL A 31 -52.23 -2.55 28.98
C VAL A 31 -53.23 -2.23 27.85
N ALA A 32 -54.43 -1.75 28.18
CA ALA A 32 -55.42 -1.33 27.20
C ALA A 32 -54.99 -0.12 26.34
N LYS A 33 -53.96 0.64 26.77
CA LYS A 33 -53.38 1.74 25.98
C LYS A 33 -52.42 1.25 24.88
N VAL A 34 -52.06 -0.04 24.87
CA VAL A 34 -51.29 -0.64 23.77
C VAL A 34 -52.22 -0.83 22.56
N PRO A 35 -51.90 -0.26 21.39
CA PRO A 35 -52.75 -0.33 20.22
C PRO A 35 -52.84 -1.76 19.67
N ASP A 36 -53.90 -2.00 18.89
CA ASP A 36 -54.08 -3.24 18.14
C ASP A 36 -52.94 -3.44 17.12
N ALA A 37 -52.61 -4.69 16.83
CA ALA A 37 -51.73 -5.02 15.71
C ALA A 37 -52.40 -4.61 14.39
N ASP A 38 -51.60 -4.18 13.41
CA ASP A 38 -52.10 -3.93 12.05
C ASP A 38 -52.47 -5.26 11.35
N PRO A 39 -53.13 -5.22 10.17
CA PRO A 39 -53.56 -6.43 9.45
C PRO A 39 -52.42 -7.39 9.06
N ASP A 40 -51.19 -6.91 9.00
CA ASP A 40 -49.99 -7.71 8.71
C ASP A 40 -49.38 -8.32 9.99
N GLY A 41 -50.04 -8.14 11.14
CA GLY A 41 -49.58 -8.60 12.45
C GLY A 41 -48.43 -7.77 13.00
N ARG A 42 -48.16 -6.58 12.45
CA ARG A 42 -47.13 -5.67 12.95
C ARG A 42 -47.76 -4.69 13.93
N PHE A 43 -47.13 -4.57 15.09
CA PHE A 43 -47.48 -3.54 16.04
C PHE A 43 -46.95 -2.20 15.55
N THR A 44 -47.77 -1.45 14.81
CA THR A 44 -47.58 -0.02 14.62
C THR A 44 -47.98 0.68 15.92
N GLY A 45 -47.11 0.50 16.92
CA GLY A 45 -47.29 0.94 18.30
C GLY A 45 -47.38 2.47 18.43
N PRO A 46 -47.78 2.97 19.61
CA PRO A 46 -47.95 4.40 19.83
C PRO A 46 -46.58 5.08 19.74
N SER A 47 -46.55 6.42 19.64
CA SER A 47 -45.25 7.12 19.57
C SER A 47 -44.38 6.68 20.76
N TRP A 48 -43.06 6.59 20.60
CA TRP A 48 -42.16 6.16 21.69
C TRP A 48 -42.43 6.90 23.01
N LYS A 49 -42.87 8.17 22.91
CA LYS A 49 -43.26 9.04 24.01
C LYS A 49 -44.49 8.54 24.80
N ASP A 50 -45.47 7.97 24.12
CA ASP A 50 -46.68 7.44 24.73
C ASP A 50 -46.40 6.09 25.42
N ALA A 51 -45.61 5.23 24.78
CA ALA A 51 -45.15 3.97 25.36
C ALA A 51 -44.29 4.21 26.62
N GLU A 52 -43.37 5.17 26.56
CA GLU A 52 -42.55 5.59 27.70
C GLU A 52 -43.41 6.02 28.90
N THR A 53 -44.48 6.78 28.66
CA THR A 53 -45.39 7.21 29.73
C THR A 53 -46.05 6.01 30.41
N VAL A 54 -46.49 5.02 29.63
CA VAL A 54 -47.06 3.77 30.17
C VAL A 54 -46.02 3.00 30.99
N TYR A 55 -44.78 2.86 30.49
CA TYR A 55 -43.73 2.13 31.20
C TYR A 55 -43.33 2.80 32.51
N ARG A 56 -43.19 4.14 32.53
CA ARG A 56 -42.88 4.88 33.76
C ARG A 56 -43.97 4.72 34.82
N GLU A 57 -45.23 4.62 34.40
CA GLU A 57 -46.35 4.42 35.33
C GLU A 57 -46.44 3.00 35.87
N ILE A 58 -46.09 2.00 35.06
CA ILE A 58 -45.91 0.62 35.55
C ILE A 58 -44.80 0.58 36.61
N LEU A 59 -43.67 1.25 36.35
CA LEU A 59 -42.49 1.27 37.24
C LEU A 59 -42.77 1.90 38.61
N LYS A 60 -43.69 2.86 38.72
CA LYS A 60 -44.12 3.42 40.03
C LYS A 60 -44.66 2.37 40.99
N GLY A 61 -45.30 1.32 40.47
CA GLY A 61 -45.82 0.22 41.29
C GLY A 61 -44.80 -0.87 41.59
N GLY A 62 -43.52 -0.65 41.27
CA GLY A 62 -42.42 -1.52 41.69
C GLY A 62 -42.47 -2.93 41.08
N LYS A 63 -41.86 -3.88 41.78
CA LYS A 63 -41.81 -5.29 41.34
C LYS A 63 -43.21 -5.91 41.30
N GLU A 64 -44.11 -5.46 42.16
CA GLU A 64 -45.48 -5.97 42.28
C GLU A 64 -46.29 -5.69 41.00
N SER A 65 -46.04 -4.57 40.33
CA SER A 65 -46.63 -4.26 39.02
C SER A 65 -46.17 -5.23 37.93
N VAL A 66 -44.88 -5.55 37.89
CA VAL A 66 -44.32 -6.50 36.93
C VAL A 66 -44.87 -7.91 37.19
N GLN A 67 -45.00 -8.29 38.46
CA GLN A 67 -45.67 -9.54 38.84
C GLN A 67 -47.16 -9.54 38.48
N GLY A 68 -47.83 -8.39 38.60
CA GLY A 68 -49.22 -8.22 38.20
C GLY A 68 -49.40 -8.42 36.69
N LEU A 69 -48.52 -7.82 35.87
CA LEU A 69 -48.50 -8.05 34.42
C LEU A 69 -48.22 -9.50 34.07
N ALA A 70 -47.25 -10.14 34.74
CA ALA A 70 -46.94 -11.55 34.51
C ALA A 70 -48.13 -12.48 34.86
N LYS A 71 -48.94 -12.15 35.88
CA LYS A 71 -50.17 -12.89 36.22
C LYS A 71 -51.29 -12.75 35.18
N MET A 72 -51.22 -11.74 34.31
CA MET A 72 -52.16 -11.57 33.20
C MET A 72 -51.78 -12.38 31.96
N LEU A 73 -50.59 -13.00 31.95
CA LEU A 73 -50.18 -13.91 30.89
C LEU A 73 -50.95 -15.23 30.97
N VAL A 74 -51.30 -15.77 29.81
CA VAL A 74 -52.03 -17.02 29.70
C VAL A 74 -51.29 -18.01 28.79
N GLU A 75 -51.64 -19.28 28.91
CA GLU A 75 -51.15 -20.32 28.00
C GLU A 75 -51.69 -20.09 26.58
N PRO A 76 -50.91 -20.44 25.53
CA PRO A 76 -51.39 -20.36 24.15
C PRO A 76 -52.74 -21.08 23.99
N GLY A 77 -53.74 -20.37 23.47
CA GLY A 77 -55.10 -20.87 23.26
C GLY A 77 -56.06 -20.72 24.46
N ALA A 78 -55.60 -20.25 25.62
CA ALA A 78 -56.45 -20.03 26.80
C ALA A 78 -57.05 -18.61 26.87
N GLY A 79 -56.61 -17.70 26.00
CA GLY A 79 -57.08 -16.32 25.93
C GLY A 79 -56.13 -15.47 25.10
N ASP A 80 -56.45 -14.17 25.00
CA ASP A 80 -55.62 -13.21 24.30
C ASP A 80 -54.83 -12.35 25.30
N ASP A 81 -53.50 -12.52 25.32
CA ASP A 81 -52.56 -11.76 26.14
C ASP A 81 -51.52 -10.98 25.32
N TYR A 82 -51.72 -10.78 24.01
CA TYR A 82 -50.68 -10.16 23.16
C TYR A 82 -50.29 -8.76 23.66
N ARG A 83 -51.25 -7.97 24.17
CA ARG A 83 -50.98 -6.62 24.73
C ARG A 83 -50.13 -6.69 25.98
N VAL A 84 -50.34 -7.70 26.82
CA VAL A 84 -49.57 -7.93 28.05
C VAL A 84 -48.13 -8.30 27.68
N ARG A 85 -47.95 -9.22 26.73
CA ARG A 85 -46.63 -9.63 26.23
C ARG A 85 -45.89 -8.45 25.60
N TYR A 86 -46.57 -7.66 24.76
CA TYR A 86 -46.00 -6.47 24.15
C TYR A 86 -45.59 -5.43 25.20
N THR A 87 -46.43 -5.23 26.23
CA THR A 87 -46.13 -4.31 27.33
C THR A 87 -44.89 -4.75 28.12
N LEU A 88 -44.83 -6.02 28.50
CA LEU A 88 -43.68 -6.58 29.23
C LEU A 88 -42.39 -6.51 28.40
N HIS A 89 -42.48 -6.85 27.11
CA HIS A 89 -41.33 -6.78 26.21
C HIS A 89 -40.81 -5.35 26.02
N GLY A 90 -41.71 -4.42 25.73
CA GLY A 90 -41.36 -3.01 25.58
C GLY A 90 -40.81 -2.41 26.88
N LEU A 91 -41.34 -2.80 28.04
CA LEU A 91 -40.81 -2.41 29.34
C LEU A 91 -39.37 -2.91 29.53
N CYS A 92 -39.07 -4.16 29.15
CA CYS A 92 -37.72 -4.73 29.23
C CYS A 92 -36.73 -4.02 28.30
N ILE A 93 -37.14 -3.71 27.07
CA ILE A 93 -36.34 -2.89 26.14
C ILE A 93 -36.10 -1.50 26.72
N PHE A 94 -37.14 -0.86 27.27
CA PHE A 94 -37.07 0.49 27.81
C PHE A 94 -36.05 0.60 28.95
N VAL A 95 -36.11 -0.30 29.94
CA VAL A 95 -35.14 -0.28 31.06
C VAL A 95 -33.78 -0.87 30.68
N GLY A 96 -33.71 -1.69 29.64
CA GLY A 96 -32.48 -2.27 29.11
C GLY A 96 -31.63 -1.28 28.30
N SER A 97 -32.27 -0.33 27.61
CA SER A 97 -31.64 0.58 26.63
C SER A 97 -31.20 1.95 27.18
N GLY A 98 -31.36 2.22 28.49
CA GLY A 98 -31.01 3.51 29.12
C GLY A 98 -30.22 3.40 30.44
N ASP A 99 -29.87 4.56 31.00
CA ASP A 99 -29.25 4.73 32.33
C ASP A 99 -30.31 4.59 33.45
N LEU A 100 -30.95 3.42 33.48
CA LEU A 100 -32.07 3.07 34.36
C LEU A 100 -31.75 1.81 35.18
N ALA A 101 -30.59 1.82 35.87
CA ALA A 101 -30.09 0.64 36.57
C ALA A 101 -31.01 0.17 37.71
N ALA A 102 -31.62 1.12 38.44
CA ALA A 102 -32.54 0.80 39.54
C ALA A 102 -33.87 0.22 39.03
N GLU A 103 -34.44 0.80 37.96
CA GLU A 103 -35.68 0.33 37.34
C GLU A 103 -35.48 -1.02 36.66
N ARG A 104 -34.33 -1.23 36.01
CA ARG A 104 -33.92 -2.54 35.49
C ARG A 104 -33.84 -3.58 36.60
N GLN A 105 -33.33 -3.20 37.78
CA GLN A 105 -33.30 -4.06 38.95
C GLN A 105 -34.72 -4.47 39.38
N VAL A 106 -35.64 -3.50 39.43
CA VAL A 106 -37.05 -3.71 39.80
C VAL A 106 -37.75 -4.63 38.80
N VAL A 107 -37.57 -4.40 37.50
CA VAL A 107 -38.16 -5.25 36.45
C VAL A 107 -37.56 -6.66 36.50
N GLY A 108 -36.24 -6.77 36.66
CA GLY A 108 -35.56 -8.05 36.83
C GLY A 108 -36.08 -8.84 38.04
N ASP A 109 -36.19 -8.19 39.21
CA ASP A 109 -36.70 -8.81 40.43
C ASP A 109 -38.16 -9.28 40.27
N GLY A 110 -39.00 -8.48 39.58
CA GLY A 110 -40.38 -8.83 39.27
C GLY A 110 -40.49 -10.05 38.34
N LEU A 111 -39.74 -10.07 37.23
CA LEU A 111 -39.73 -11.20 36.30
C LEU A 111 -39.19 -12.47 36.97
N MET A 112 -38.08 -12.37 37.71
CA MET A 112 -37.49 -13.51 38.42
C MET A 112 -38.45 -14.11 39.44
N ALA A 113 -39.17 -13.26 40.19
CA ALA A 113 -40.18 -13.74 41.14
C ALA A 113 -41.41 -14.35 40.45
N SER A 114 -41.75 -13.89 39.24
CA SER A 114 -42.86 -14.43 38.44
C SER A 114 -42.56 -15.73 37.73
N LEU A 115 -41.30 -16.17 37.66
CA LEU A 115 -40.93 -17.47 37.11
C LEU A 115 -41.32 -18.63 38.03
N GLU A 116 -41.42 -18.39 39.33
CA GLU A 116 -41.83 -19.40 40.29
C GLU A 116 -43.32 -19.74 40.12
N GLY A 117 -43.61 -20.98 39.72
CA GLY A 117 -44.98 -21.44 39.46
C GLY A 117 -45.54 -21.07 38.06
N ALA A 118 -44.75 -20.45 37.18
CA ALA A 118 -45.16 -20.19 35.81
C ALA A 118 -45.29 -21.48 35.01
N SER A 119 -46.31 -21.55 34.15
CA SER A 119 -46.48 -22.63 33.18
C SER A 119 -45.40 -22.56 32.08
N PRO A 120 -45.07 -23.65 31.36
CA PRO A 120 -43.90 -23.68 30.49
C PRO A 120 -43.86 -22.60 29.39
N ASN A 121 -44.98 -22.27 28.74
CA ASN A 121 -44.96 -21.26 27.68
C ASN A 121 -44.86 -19.84 28.24
N VAL A 122 -45.49 -19.58 29.39
CA VAL A 122 -45.34 -18.33 30.13
C VAL A 122 -43.91 -18.19 30.66
N GLY A 123 -43.35 -19.24 31.25
CA GLY A 123 -41.98 -19.29 31.74
C GLY A 123 -40.95 -19.08 30.63
N ALA A 124 -41.13 -19.70 29.46
CA ALA A 124 -40.26 -19.49 28.30
C ALA A 124 -40.24 -18.04 27.84
N PHE A 125 -41.41 -17.38 27.80
CA PHE A 125 -41.52 -15.95 27.50
C PHE A 125 -40.80 -15.09 28.55
N LEU A 126 -41.07 -15.31 29.84
CA LEU A 126 -40.43 -14.55 30.94
C LEU A 126 -38.90 -14.72 30.94
N ILE A 127 -38.39 -15.92 30.67
CA ILE A 127 -36.95 -16.16 30.49
C ILE A 127 -36.41 -15.42 29.27
N GLY A 128 -37.17 -15.37 28.18
CA GLY A 128 -36.86 -14.56 26.99
C GLY A 128 -36.73 -13.07 27.33
N GLU A 129 -37.59 -12.54 28.19
CA GLU A 129 -37.53 -11.13 28.61
C GLU A 129 -36.30 -10.80 29.45
N LEU A 130 -35.85 -11.74 30.30
CA LEU A 130 -34.60 -11.58 31.06
C LEU A 130 -33.36 -11.39 30.18
N GLN A 131 -33.40 -11.82 28.90
CA GLN A 131 -32.31 -11.62 27.94
C GLN A 131 -32.08 -10.14 27.63
N PHE A 132 -33.15 -9.35 27.58
CA PHE A 132 -33.10 -7.93 27.20
C PHE A 132 -32.69 -7.02 28.37
N LEU A 133 -32.83 -7.49 29.61
CA LEU A 133 -32.45 -6.70 30.79
C LEU A 133 -30.93 -6.65 31.02
N ALA A 134 -30.17 -7.61 30.50
CA ALA A 134 -28.74 -7.78 30.80
C ALA A 134 -28.42 -7.90 32.31
N ASP A 135 -29.37 -8.40 33.10
CA ASP A 135 -29.23 -8.55 34.55
C ASP A 135 -28.61 -9.91 34.93
N LYS A 136 -27.32 -9.88 35.30
CA LYS A 136 -26.54 -11.08 35.64
C LYS A 136 -27.05 -11.79 36.89
N ARG A 137 -27.85 -11.14 37.74
CA ARG A 137 -28.44 -11.75 38.94
C ARG A 137 -29.43 -12.86 38.59
N ALA A 138 -29.95 -12.88 37.36
CA ALA A 138 -30.81 -13.96 36.88
C ALA A 138 -30.06 -15.27 36.65
N VAL A 139 -28.73 -15.25 36.50
CA VAL A 139 -27.94 -16.44 36.11
C VAL A 139 -28.13 -17.64 37.06
N PRO A 140 -28.07 -17.52 38.40
CA PRO A 140 -28.31 -18.65 39.30
C PRO A 140 -29.74 -19.21 39.21
N LEU A 141 -30.73 -18.37 38.90
CA LEU A 141 -32.11 -18.80 38.71
C LEU A 141 -32.25 -19.55 37.38
N LEU A 142 -31.72 -18.99 36.28
CA LEU A 142 -31.73 -19.60 34.95
C LEU A 142 -31.03 -20.96 34.94
N ALA A 143 -29.95 -21.11 35.72
CA ALA A 143 -29.22 -22.37 35.86
C ALA A 143 -30.10 -23.55 36.31
N ARG A 144 -31.15 -23.29 37.10
CA ARG A 144 -32.10 -24.32 37.57
C ARG A 144 -32.90 -24.95 36.42
N TYR A 145 -33.10 -24.21 35.33
CA TYR A 145 -33.87 -24.65 34.17
C TYR A 145 -33.01 -25.34 33.10
N VAL A 146 -31.67 -25.35 33.24
CA VAL A 146 -30.76 -25.98 32.25
C VAL A 146 -31.04 -27.47 32.09
N THR A 147 -31.52 -28.16 33.13
CA THR A 147 -31.89 -29.58 33.07
C THR A 147 -33.40 -29.80 32.91
N ASP A 148 -34.19 -28.73 32.79
CA ASP A 148 -35.64 -28.82 32.58
C ASP A 148 -35.97 -29.37 31.19
N GLU A 149 -37.08 -30.11 31.05
CA GLU A 149 -37.45 -30.73 29.77
C GLU A 149 -37.95 -29.69 28.74
N LYS A 150 -38.57 -28.60 29.19
CA LYS A 150 -39.25 -27.60 28.35
C LYS A 150 -38.55 -26.25 28.35
N LEU A 151 -37.88 -25.89 29.44
CA LEU A 151 -37.32 -24.55 29.66
C LEU A 151 -35.80 -24.47 29.46
N TYR A 152 -35.11 -25.57 29.16
CA TYR A 152 -33.66 -25.56 29.00
C TYR A 152 -33.17 -24.63 27.90
N GLU A 153 -33.81 -24.63 26.72
CA GLU A 153 -33.35 -23.85 25.57
C GLU A 153 -33.45 -22.33 25.81
N PRO A 154 -34.59 -21.76 26.24
CA PRO A 154 -34.65 -20.34 26.54
C PRO A 154 -33.72 -19.95 27.69
N ALA A 155 -33.55 -20.82 28.71
CA ALA A 155 -32.66 -20.56 29.84
C ALA A 155 -31.20 -20.50 29.42
N ILE A 156 -30.73 -21.50 28.67
CA ILE A 156 -29.35 -21.55 28.16
C ILE A 156 -29.08 -20.38 27.21
N ARG A 157 -30.03 -20.05 26.32
CA ARG A 157 -29.91 -18.89 25.43
C ARG A 157 -29.76 -17.59 26.20
N ALA A 158 -30.56 -17.41 27.26
CA ALA A 158 -30.46 -16.25 28.14
C ALA A 158 -29.11 -16.18 28.84
N MET A 159 -28.63 -17.31 29.37
CA MET A 159 -27.30 -17.39 29.98
C MET A 159 -26.18 -17.06 28.99
N VAL A 160 -26.25 -17.52 27.74
CA VAL A 160 -25.26 -17.18 26.70
C VAL A 160 -25.24 -15.67 26.42
N GLN A 161 -26.41 -15.03 26.35
CA GLN A 161 -26.53 -13.60 26.10
C GLN A 161 -26.00 -12.76 27.27
N LEU A 162 -26.25 -13.19 28.51
CA LEU A 162 -25.73 -12.53 29.72
C LEU A 162 -24.20 -12.65 29.85
N ARG A 163 -23.62 -13.72 29.30
CA ARG A 163 -22.18 -14.06 29.30
C ARG A 163 -21.57 -14.23 30.69
N GLU A 164 -21.37 -13.13 31.42
CA GLU A 164 -20.65 -13.13 32.69
C GLU A 164 -21.41 -13.91 33.77
N GLY A 165 -20.71 -14.78 34.48
CA GLY A 165 -21.28 -15.66 35.51
C GLY A 165 -21.96 -16.92 34.96
N SER A 166 -22.25 -17.00 33.65
CA SER A 166 -23.00 -18.12 33.05
C SER A 166 -22.22 -19.42 32.88
N ALA A 167 -20.90 -19.34 32.69
CA ALA A 167 -20.07 -20.50 32.37
C ALA A 167 -20.00 -21.54 33.51
N ALA A 168 -19.82 -21.10 34.75
CA ALA A 168 -19.70 -22.02 35.89
C ALA A 168 -21.00 -22.82 36.17
N PRO A 169 -22.19 -22.19 36.20
CA PRO A 169 -23.44 -22.94 36.35
C PRO A 169 -23.75 -23.87 35.17
N LEU A 170 -23.41 -23.47 33.93
CA LEU A 170 -23.54 -24.36 32.76
C LEU A 170 -22.62 -25.60 32.88
N ARG A 171 -21.39 -25.42 33.38
CA ARG A 171 -20.48 -26.55 33.67
C ARG A 171 -21.04 -27.49 34.73
N GLU A 172 -21.59 -26.95 35.82
CA GLU A 172 -22.19 -27.77 36.88
C GLU A 172 -23.41 -28.55 36.36
N ALA A 173 -24.27 -27.90 35.58
CA ALA A 173 -25.45 -28.51 35.00
C ALA A 173 -25.11 -29.58 33.94
N LEU A 174 -23.98 -29.44 33.24
CA LEU A 174 -23.56 -30.38 32.19
C LEU A 174 -23.51 -31.83 32.68
N GLY A 175 -23.06 -32.08 33.91
CA GLY A 175 -23.00 -33.44 34.49
C GLY A 175 -24.37 -34.10 34.67
N LYS A 176 -25.42 -33.29 34.88
CA LYS A 176 -26.80 -33.73 35.11
C LYS A 176 -27.65 -33.73 33.83
N ALA A 177 -27.30 -32.92 32.84
CA ALA A 177 -27.99 -32.80 31.55
C ALA A 177 -27.92 -34.09 30.72
N ARG A 178 -28.98 -34.41 29.96
CA ARG A 178 -29.15 -35.59 29.09
C ARG A 178 -29.90 -35.23 27.80
N GLY A 179 -29.52 -35.83 26.68
CA GLY A 179 -30.17 -35.54 25.38
C GLY A 179 -29.99 -34.07 24.97
N ARG A 180 -31.04 -33.44 24.43
CA ARG A 180 -30.95 -32.09 23.82
C ARG A 180 -30.46 -31.00 24.77
N ASN A 181 -30.81 -31.06 26.06
CA ASN A 181 -30.34 -30.05 27.02
C ASN A 181 -28.82 -30.11 27.25
N ARG A 182 -28.22 -31.29 27.14
CA ARG A 182 -26.77 -31.49 27.19
C ARG A 182 -26.08 -30.89 25.96
N LEU A 183 -26.63 -31.12 24.77
CA LEU A 183 -26.12 -30.54 23.52
C LEU A 183 -26.12 -29.01 23.58
N SER A 184 -27.23 -28.40 24.02
CA SER A 184 -27.33 -26.95 24.17
C SER A 184 -26.35 -26.40 25.21
N ALA A 185 -26.12 -27.11 26.32
CA ALA A 185 -25.14 -26.69 27.33
C ALA A 185 -23.70 -26.73 26.78
N ILE A 186 -23.33 -27.77 25.99
CA ILE A 186 -22.03 -27.88 25.32
C ILE A 186 -21.83 -26.72 24.33
N GLN A 187 -22.82 -26.45 23.47
CA GLN A 187 -22.77 -25.35 22.51
C GLN A 187 -22.66 -23.98 23.20
N ALA A 188 -23.36 -23.80 24.31
CA ALA A 188 -23.30 -22.58 25.10
C ALA A 188 -21.91 -22.35 25.69
N LEU A 189 -21.30 -23.38 26.29
CA LEU A 189 -19.93 -23.31 26.82
C LEU A 189 -18.91 -23.01 25.71
N GLY A 190 -19.10 -23.58 24.52
CA GLY A 190 -18.33 -23.25 23.32
C GLY A 190 -18.45 -21.77 22.90
N THR A 191 -19.68 -21.26 22.86
CA THR A 191 -19.98 -19.85 22.51
C THR A 191 -19.41 -18.88 23.54
N LEU A 192 -19.44 -19.25 24.81
CA LEU A 192 -18.83 -18.50 25.91
C LEU A 192 -17.30 -18.62 25.94
N ARG A 193 -16.72 -19.54 25.16
CA ARG A 193 -15.28 -19.85 25.10
C ARG A 193 -14.70 -20.20 26.46
N ASP A 194 -15.42 -21.00 27.24
CA ASP A 194 -15.00 -21.39 28.59
C ASP A 194 -13.93 -22.48 28.56
N GLU A 195 -12.66 -22.09 28.68
CA GLU A 195 -11.50 -22.99 28.73
C GLU A 195 -11.62 -24.04 29.86
N THR A 196 -12.29 -23.69 30.96
CA THR A 196 -12.44 -24.58 32.11
C THR A 196 -13.52 -25.65 31.90
N ALA A 197 -14.30 -25.57 30.81
CA ALA A 197 -15.26 -26.60 30.42
C ALA A 197 -14.64 -27.71 29.57
N VAL A 198 -13.42 -27.54 29.06
CA VAL A 198 -12.78 -28.46 28.11
C VAL A 198 -12.77 -29.89 28.63
N ASP A 199 -12.32 -30.10 29.87
CA ASP A 199 -12.22 -31.43 30.47
C ASP A 199 -13.61 -32.10 30.62
N ALA A 200 -14.68 -31.32 30.77
CA ALA A 200 -16.05 -31.81 30.87
C ALA A 200 -16.72 -32.07 29.51
N ILE A 201 -16.26 -31.40 28.44
CA ILE A 201 -16.76 -31.56 27.07
C ILE A 201 -16.03 -32.70 26.33
N LEU A 202 -14.75 -32.93 26.62
CA LEU A 202 -13.93 -33.96 25.97
C LEU A 202 -14.59 -35.35 25.87
N PRO A 203 -15.26 -35.90 26.92
CA PRO A 203 -15.93 -37.19 26.83
C PRO A 203 -17.03 -37.24 25.76
N SER A 204 -17.69 -36.11 25.47
CA SER A 204 -18.76 -36.03 24.48
C SER A 204 -18.28 -36.21 23.05
N LEU A 205 -16.97 -36.07 22.76
CA LEU A 205 -16.38 -36.46 21.48
C LEU A 205 -16.50 -37.98 21.21
N LYS A 206 -16.71 -38.79 22.26
CA LYS A 206 -16.86 -40.24 22.18
C LYS A 206 -18.31 -40.71 22.40
N SER A 207 -19.28 -39.79 22.36
CA SER A 207 -20.69 -40.13 22.54
C SER A 207 -21.18 -41.09 21.45
N SER A 208 -22.17 -41.93 21.76
CA SER A 208 -22.87 -42.75 20.76
C SER A 208 -23.64 -41.88 19.75
N GLU A 209 -24.08 -40.70 20.19
CA GLU A 209 -24.89 -39.79 19.40
C GLU A 209 -24.02 -38.86 18.54
N ALA A 210 -24.20 -38.91 17.21
CA ALA A 210 -23.44 -38.10 16.26
C ALA A 210 -23.63 -36.58 16.51
N GLU A 211 -24.86 -36.15 16.84
CA GLU A 211 -25.15 -34.75 17.14
C GLU A 211 -24.36 -34.24 18.35
N GLU A 212 -24.17 -35.07 19.38
CA GLU A 212 -23.40 -34.70 20.56
C GLU A 212 -21.90 -34.62 20.25
N ARG A 213 -21.37 -35.56 19.46
CA ARG A 213 -19.97 -35.53 19.01
C ARG A 213 -19.67 -34.25 18.24
N MET A 214 -20.54 -33.85 17.31
CA MET A 214 -20.36 -32.64 16.51
C MET A 214 -20.54 -31.36 17.33
N ALA A 215 -21.50 -31.34 18.26
CA ALA A 215 -21.64 -30.22 19.19
C ALA A 215 -20.38 -30.04 20.06
N ALA A 216 -19.81 -31.14 20.57
CA ALA A 216 -18.56 -31.13 21.32
C ALA A 216 -17.36 -30.65 20.47
N ALA A 217 -17.22 -31.18 19.25
CA ALA A 217 -16.16 -30.77 18.33
C ALA A 217 -16.24 -29.27 17.99
N ALA A 218 -17.44 -28.76 17.69
CA ALA A 218 -17.66 -27.35 17.42
C ALA A 218 -17.38 -26.46 18.64
N ALA A 219 -17.83 -26.88 19.83
CA ALA A 219 -17.59 -26.14 21.06
C ALA A 219 -16.09 -26.07 21.41
N LEU A 220 -15.38 -27.19 21.32
CA LEU A 220 -13.94 -27.25 21.60
C LEU A 220 -13.12 -26.45 20.57
N ALA A 221 -13.51 -26.51 19.29
CA ALA A 221 -12.91 -25.67 18.26
C ALA A 221 -13.10 -24.18 18.54
N ALA A 222 -14.28 -23.77 18.99
CA ALA A 222 -14.58 -22.38 19.35
C ALA A 222 -13.84 -21.91 20.62
N ILE A 223 -13.67 -22.80 21.60
CA ILE A 223 -12.85 -22.55 22.80
C ILE A 223 -11.39 -22.35 22.41
N GLY A 224 -10.87 -23.14 21.47
CA GLY A 224 -9.50 -23.01 20.96
C GLY A 224 -8.44 -23.59 21.90
N SER A 225 -8.76 -24.69 22.59
CA SER A 225 -7.89 -25.33 23.58
C SER A 225 -6.99 -26.40 22.95
N GLU A 226 -5.71 -26.41 23.32
CA GLU A 226 -4.75 -27.46 22.88
C GLU A 226 -5.10 -28.84 23.46
N LYS A 227 -5.77 -28.89 24.61
CA LYS A 227 -6.24 -30.15 25.22
C LYS A 227 -7.24 -30.91 24.35
N ALA A 228 -7.92 -30.22 23.43
CA ALA A 228 -8.90 -30.83 22.53
C ALA A 228 -8.26 -31.60 21.37
N ILE A 229 -6.97 -31.38 21.08
CA ILE A 229 -6.31 -31.85 19.87
C ILE A 229 -6.44 -33.36 19.70
N ASP A 230 -5.99 -34.13 20.69
CA ASP A 230 -5.92 -35.59 20.55
C ASP A 230 -7.33 -36.20 20.41
N GLY A 231 -8.31 -35.69 21.17
CA GLY A 231 -9.70 -36.14 21.06
C GLY A 231 -10.36 -35.78 19.72
N MET A 232 -10.07 -34.59 19.18
CA MET A 232 -10.59 -34.18 17.87
C MET A 232 -9.97 -34.96 16.72
N LEU A 233 -8.68 -35.29 16.82
CA LEU A 233 -8.00 -36.14 15.85
C LEU A 233 -8.55 -37.58 15.88
N GLU A 234 -8.76 -38.15 17.07
CA GLU A 234 -9.38 -39.48 17.22
C GLU A 234 -10.81 -39.50 16.63
N LEU A 235 -11.62 -38.46 16.88
CA LEU A 235 -12.95 -38.31 16.28
C LEU A 235 -12.86 -38.28 14.76
N ARG A 236 -11.95 -37.46 14.20
CA ARG A 236 -11.77 -37.35 12.76
C ARG A 236 -11.33 -38.67 12.11
N GLU A 237 -10.43 -39.41 12.75
CA GLU A 237 -9.93 -40.68 12.23
C GLU A 237 -11.06 -41.72 12.08
N LYS A 238 -11.93 -41.79 13.10
CA LYS A 238 -13.03 -42.76 13.18
C LYS A 238 -14.27 -42.35 12.36
N ALA A 239 -14.50 -41.06 12.16
CA ALA A 239 -15.67 -40.56 11.43
C ALA A 239 -15.52 -40.73 9.91
N GLU A 240 -16.63 -41.05 9.25
CA GLU A 240 -16.72 -41.24 7.79
C GLU A 240 -17.85 -40.39 7.18
N GLY A 241 -17.80 -40.20 5.86
CA GLY A 241 -18.82 -39.46 5.12
C GLY A 241 -19.04 -38.03 5.64
N HIS A 242 -20.31 -37.66 5.84
CA HIS A 242 -20.68 -36.32 6.29
C HIS A 242 -20.08 -35.96 7.66
N GLU A 243 -20.06 -36.92 8.58
CA GLU A 243 -19.51 -36.70 9.92
C GLU A 243 -17.99 -36.49 9.87
N GLY A 244 -17.29 -37.24 9.03
CA GLY A 244 -15.84 -37.04 8.80
C GLY A 244 -15.52 -35.65 8.26
N ALA A 245 -16.35 -35.12 7.34
CA ALA A 245 -16.21 -33.77 6.83
C ALA A 245 -16.42 -32.71 7.94
N GLN A 246 -17.45 -32.88 8.77
CA GLN A 246 -17.72 -31.98 9.90
C GLN A 246 -16.61 -32.02 10.97
N ALA A 247 -16.09 -33.20 11.30
CA ALA A 247 -14.96 -33.35 12.20
C ALA A 247 -13.70 -32.67 11.65
N THR A 248 -13.48 -32.75 10.33
CA THR A 248 -12.35 -32.06 9.69
C THR A 248 -12.49 -30.54 9.76
N ASP A 249 -13.68 -30.03 9.45
CA ASP A 249 -13.98 -28.60 9.54
C ASP A 249 -13.78 -28.08 10.97
N ALA A 250 -14.23 -28.83 11.99
CA ALA A 250 -13.99 -28.49 13.38
C ALA A 250 -12.48 -28.42 13.70
N CYS A 251 -11.66 -29.35 13.19
CA CYS A 251 -10.21 -29.30 13.38
C CYS A 251 -9.58 -28.07 12.70
N PHE A 252 -10.03 -27.67 11.50
CA PHE A 252 -9.55 -26.46 10.84
C PHE A 252 -9.94 -25.19 11.59
N ARG A 253 -11.17 -25.12 12.14
CA ARG A 253 -11.57 -24.02 13.02
C ARG A 253 -10.68 -23.94 14.27
N LEU A 254 -10.32 -25.09 14.85
CA LEU A 254 -9.38 -25.15 15.97
C LEU A 254 -8.00 -24.63 15.55
N VAL A 255 -7.48 -25.02 14.38
CA VAL A 255 -6.23 -24.48 13.80
C VAL A 255 -6.29 -22.97 13.70
N SER A 256 -7.37 -22.40 13.14
CA SER A 256 -7.54 -20.95 13.03
C SER A 256 -7.57 -20.25 14.39
N GLN A 257 -8.24 -20.83 15.40
CA GLN A 257 -8.23 -20.27 16.75
C GLN A 257 -6.82 -20.33 17.38
N LEU A 258 -6.11 -21.45 17.25
CA LEU A 258 -4.75 -21.61 17.75
C LEU A 258 -3.77 -20.63 17.08
N GLN A 259 -3.89 -20.44 15.76
CA GLN A 259 -3.13 -19.43 15.01
C GLN A 259 -3.38 -18.01 15.54
N SER A 260 -4.66 -17.65 15.77
CA SER A 260 -5.01 -16.33 16.31
C SER A 260 -4.42 -16.09 17.72
N ARG A 261 -4.12 -17.17 18.44
CA ARG A 261 -3.46 -17.18 19.76
C ARG A 261 -1.95 -17.41 19.69
N ASN A 262 -1.37 -17.35 18.49
CA ASN A 262 0.05 -17.57 18.21
C ASN A 262 0.58 -18.95 18.68
N ARG A 263 -0.27 -19.99 18.66
CA ARG A 263 0.06 -21.38 19.00
C ARG A 263 0.38 -22.18 17.75
N LYS A 264 1.53 -21.87 17.13
CA LYS A 264 1.93 -22.45 15.84
C LYS A 264 2.21 -23.95 15.93
N ASP A 265 2.86 -24.42 16.99
CA ASP A 265 3.22 -25.84 17.14
C ASP A 265 1.99 -26.74 17.30
N ALA A 266 0.99 -26.26 18.06
CA ALA A 266 -0.28 -26.95 18.23
C ALA A 266 -1.08 -26.99 16.91
N ALA A 267 -1.14 -25.88 16.19
CA ALA A 267 -1.76 -25.82 14.86
C ALA A 267 -1.06 -26.76 13.85
N SER A 268 0.28 -26.77 13.88
CA SER A 268 1.12 -27.67 13.09
C SER A 268 0.79 -29.13 13.35
N LYS A 269 0.75 -29.55 14.63
CA LYS A 269 0.41 -30.93 15.02
C LYS A 269 -0.93 -31.40 14.42
N ILE A 270 -1.98 -30.57 14.49
CA ILE A 270 -3.29 -30.90 13.92
C ILE A 270 -3.19 -31.09 12.40
N LEU A 271 -2.57 -30.13 11.71
CA LEU A 271 -2.45 -30.15 10.26
C LEU A 271 -1.64 -31.36 9.77
N SER A 272 -0.54 -31.71 10.44
CA SER A 272 0.28 -32.90 10.14
C SER A 272 -0.48 -34.20 10.38
N ALA A 273 -1.26 -34.30 11.46
CA ALA A 273 -2.06 -35.50 11.73
C ALA A 273 -3.20 -35.66 10.71
N ILE A 274 -3.89 -34.57 10.38
CA ILE A 274 -4.90 -34.56 9.32
C ILE A 274 -4.26 -34.97 7.99
N TRP A 275 -3.10 -34.43 7.64
CA TRP A 275 -2.39 -34.81 6.42
C TRP A 275 -2.14 -36.32 6.31
N GLN A 276 -1.65 -36.96 7.37
CA GLN A 276 -1.40 -38.41 7.40
C GLN A 276 -2.68 -39.24 7.19
N VAL A 277 -3.78 -38.85 7.83
CA VAL A 277 -5.09 -39.51 7.69
C VAL A 277 -5.67 -39.29 6.28
N LEU A 278 -5.47 -38.11 5.70
CA LEU A 278 -6.02 -37.73 4.39
C LEU A 278 -5.25 -38.30 3.21
N ALA A 279 -3.96 -38.59 3.37
CA ALA A 279 -3.15 -39.28 2.36
C ALA A 279 -3.72 -40.66 2.01
N GLN A 280 -4.46 -41.29 2.94
CA GLN A 280 -5.05 -42.62 2.77
C GLN A 280 -6.47 -42.61 2.15
N LYS A 281 -7.27 -41.54 2.35
CA LYS A 281 -8.71 -41.52 1.99
C LYS A 281 -9.07 -40.74 0.71
N ASN A 282 -8.10 -40.14 0.01
CA ASN A 282 -8.27 -39.46 -1.29
C ASN A 282 -9.42 -38.40 -1.35
N GLU A 283 -9.57 -37.56 -0.32
CA GLU A 283 -10.62 -36.51 -0.28
C GLU A 283 -10.08 -35.14 -0.81
N PRO A 284 -10.49 -34.66 -2.00
CA PRO A 284 -9.84 -33.51 -2.67
C PRO A 284 -9.98 -32.18 -1.94
N HIS A 285 -11.14 -31.91 -1.34
CA HIS A 285 -11.45 -30.65 -0.66
C HIS A 285 -10.60 -30.42 0.61
N LEU A 286 -10.07 -31.50 1.19
CA LEU A 286 -9.28 -31.44 2.44
C LEU A 286 -7.78 -31.24 2.20
N ARG A 287 -7.30 -31.57 0.99
CA ARG A 287 -5.90 -31.38 0.58
C ARG A 287 -5.52 -29.90 0.47
N HIS A 288 -6.45 -29.07 0.00
CA HIS A 288 -6.24 -27.63 -0.13
C HIS A 288 -5.84 -26.97 1.19
N ALA A 289 -6.54 -27.30 2.28
CA ALA A 289 -6.31 -26.69 3.58
C ALA A 289 -4.97 -27.13 4.21
N VAL A 290 -4.50 -28.34 3.92
CA VAL A 290 -3.16 -28.78 4.34
C VAL A 290 -2.07 -28.07 3.56
N ILE A 291 -2.24 -27.88 2.24
CA ILE A 291 -1.28 -27.11 1.44
C ILE A 291 -1.21 -25.66 1.93
N GLN A 292 -2.34 -25.05 2.32
CA GLN A 292 -2.32 -23.73 2.99
C GLN A 292 -1.52 -23.77 4.30
N GLY A 293 -1.57 -24.88 5.05
CA GLY A 293 -0.71 -25.14 6.20
C GLY A 293 0.79 -25.17 5.87
N ILE A 294 1.17 -25.85 4.77
CA ILE A 294 2.56 -25.88 4.28
C ILE A 294 2.99 -24.48 3.84
N VAL A 295 2.15 -23.78 3.07
CA VAL A 295 2.40 -22.39 2.64
C VAL A 295 2.57 -21.45 3.83
N ALA A 296 1.78 -21.64 4.89
CA ALA A 296 1.88 -20.88 6.13
C ALA A 296 3.09 -21.27 7.01
N GLY A 297 3.91 -22.22 6.58
CA GLY A 297 5.07 -22.72 7.32
C GLY A 297 4.71 -23.49 8.58
N LEU A 298 3.50 -24.05 8.65
CA LEU A 298 3.02 -24.85 9.78
C LEU A 298 3.29 -26.33 9.58
N ILE A 299 3.63 -26.75 8.37
CA ILE A 299 3.98 -28.13 8.06
C ILE A 299 5.27 -28.09 7.25
N ASP A 300 6.28 -28.78 7.74
CA ASP A 300 7.54 -28.95 7.03
C ASP A 300 7.50 -30.28 6.28
N GLU A 301 7.18 -30.22 4.99
CA GLU A 301 7.20 -31.39 4.10
C GLU A 301 8.54 -31.43 3.32
N PRO A 302 9.20 -32.60 3.25
CA PRO A 302 10.39 -32.75 2.41
C PRO A 302 10.09 -32.42 0.94
N THR A 303 11.06 -31.82 0.26
CA THR A 303 10.92 -31.40 -1.14
C THR A 303 10.54 -32.58 -2.03
N GLU A 304 11.10 -33.77 -1.82
CA GLU A 304 10.80 -34.99 -2.58
C GLU A 304 9.33 -35.43 -2.44
N ALA A 305 8.73 -35.25 -1.26
CA ALA A 305 7.33 -35.59 -1.02
C ALA A 305 6.41 -34.64 -1.81
N LEU A 306 6.72 -33.34 -1.79
CA LEU A 306 6.01 -32.33 -2.58
C LEU A 306 6.15 -32.54 -4.09
N ILE A 307 7.34 -32.95 -4.57
CA ILE A 307 7.58 -33.29 -5.98
C ILE A 307 6.68 -34.45 -6.43
N ARG A 308 6.64 -35.55 -5.65
CA ARG A 308 5.75 -36.69 -5.96
C ARG A 308 4.29 -36.26 -5.98
N ARG A 309 3.91 -35.41 -5.04
CA ARG A 309 2.53 -34.95 -4.91
C ARG A 309 2.05 -34.12 -6.09
N MET A 310 2.94 -33.34 -6.69
CA MET A 310 2.63 -32.51 -7.84
C MET A 310 2.09 -33.31 -9.04
N GLN A 311 2.46 -34.60 -9.16
CA GLN A 311 2.02 -35.48 -10.25
C GLN A 311 0.53 -35.85 -10.19
N GLU A 312 -0.05 -35.92 -8.98
CA GLU A 312 -1.45 -36.32 -8.75
C GLU A 312 -2.35 -35.13 -8.37
N ALA A 313 -1.76 -33.93 -8.30
CA ALA A 313 -2.39 -32.72 -7.82
C ALA A 313 -3.24 -32.05 -8.90
N ASN A 314 -4.37 -31.47 -8.50
CA ASN A 314 -5.15 -30.59 -9.37
C ASN A 314 -4.41 -29.25 -9.62
N PRO A 315 -4.82 -28.41 -10.58
CA PRO A 315 -4.09 -27.17 -10.90
C PRO A 315 -3.88 -26.22 -9.71
N ALA A 316 -4.89 -26.06 -8.85
CA ALA A 316 -4.78 -25.20 -7.66
C ALA A 316 -3.77 -25.73 -6.64
N GLU A 317 -3.70 -27.04 -6.47
CA GLU A 317 -2.72 -27.70 -5.61
C GLU A 317 -1.30 -27.60 -6.19
N ARG A 318 -1.14 -27.82 -7.51
CA ARG A 318 0.16 -27.64 -8.20
C ARG A 318 0.68 -26.21 -8.05
N ALA A 319 -0.20 -25.22 -8.27
CA ALA A 319 0.09 -23.80 -8.07
C ALA A 319 0.60 -23.50 -6.65
N ALA A 320 -0.08 -24.03 -5.64
CA ALA A 320 0.31 -23.81 -4.25
C ALA A 320 1.62 -24.52 -3.87
N ILE A 321 1.88 -25.72 -4.41
CA ILE A 321 3.18 -26.42 -4.25
C ILE A 321 4.32 -25.61 -4.89
N LEU A 322 4.13 -25.04 -6.09
CA LEU A 322 5.12 -24.17 -6.73
C LEU A 322 5.45 -22.95 -5.86
N PHE A 323 4.44 -22.36 -5.22
CA PHE A 323 4.64 -21.26 -4.27
C PHE A 323 5.48 -21.68 -3.05
N VAL A 324 5.27 -22.89 -2.53
CA VAL A 324 6.10 -23.45 -1.45
C VAL A 324 7.56 -23.58 -1.89
N PHE A 325 7.83 -24.18 -3.06
CA PHE A 325 9.20 -24.32 -3.57
C PHE A 325 9.89 -22.97 -3.73
N ALA A 326 9.18 -21.97 -4.26
CA ALA A 326 9.71 -20.62 -4.43
C ALA A 326 10.07 -19.96 -3.09
N ASN A 327 9.18 -20.05 -2.09
CA ASN A 327 9.40 -19.44 -0.78
C ASN A 327 10.53 -20.10 0.01
N ARG A 328 10.64 -21.43 -0.06
CA ARG A 328 11.72 -22.19 0.57
C ARG A 328 13.04 -22.08 -0.19
N LYS A 329 13.00 -21.65 -1.46
CA LYS A 329 14.14 -21.64 -2.39
C LYS A 329 14.70 -23.04 -2.60
N ASP A 330 13.80 -24.01 -2.76
CA ASP A 330 14.12 -25.45 -2.84
C ASP A 330 14.84 -25.79 -4.15
N ALA A 331 16.16 -25.63 -4.20
CA ALA A 331 16.97 -25.87 -5.41
C ALA A 331 16.78 -27.27 -6.01
N ALA A 332 16.49 -28.28 -5.18
CA ALA A 332 16.20 -29.64 -5.62
C ALA A 332 14.90 -29.76 -6.45
N ALA A 333 13.96 -28.82 -6.30
CA ALA A 333 12.73 -28.79 -7.08
C ALA A 333 12.88 -28.09 -8.44
N PHE A 334 14.07 -27.63 -8.82
CA PHE A 334 14.27 -26.84 -10.04
C PHE A 334 13.71 -27.53 -11.28
N ASP A 335 14.02 -28.81 -11.49
CA ASP A 335 13.58 -29.54 -12.69
C ASP A 335 12.06 -29.74 -12.72
N THR A 336 11.44 -29.90 -11.53
CA THR A 336 10.00 -29.99 -11.38
C THR A 336 9.31 -28.65 -11.68
N VAL A 337 9.85 -27.54 -11.15
CA VAL A 337 9.35 -26.19 -11.45
C VAL A 337 9.52 -25.86 -12.94
N ALA A 338 10.66 -26.24 -13.52
CA ALA A 338 10.94 -26.08 -14.95
C ALA A 338 9.97 -26.86 -15.83
N ALA A 339 9.60 -28.09 -15.46
CA ALA A 339 8.60 -28.87 -16.19
C ALA A 339 7.22 -28.19 -16.19
N ALA A 340 6.85 -27.51 -15.09
CA ALA A 340 5.58 -26.81 -14.94
C ALA A 340 5.42 -25.58 -15.85
N LEU A 341 6.49 -25.12 -16.51
CA LEU A 341 6.38 -24.12 -17.58
C LEU A 341 5.52 -24.61 -18.78
N LYS A 342 5.37 -25.92 -18.92
CA LYS A 342 4.58 -26.58 -19.97
C LYS A 342 3.27 -27.18 -19.44
N ASP A 343 2.85 -26.81 -18.24
CA ASP A 343 1.60 -27.29 -17.65
C ASP A 343 0.39 -26.86 -18.51
N ASP A 344 -0.65 -27.68 -18.56
CA ASP A 344 -1.88 -27.38 -19.32
C ASP A 344 -2.62 -26.16 -18.76
N ASP A 345 -2.53 -25.93 -17.44
CA ASP A 345 -3.16 -24.81 -16.75
C ASP A 345 -2.31 -23.52 -16.84
N SER A 346 -2.92 -22.42 -17.28
CA SER A 346 -2.22 -21.14 -17.46
C SER A 346 -1.75 -20.52 -16.14
N GLY A 347 -2.49 -20.71 -15.05
CA GLY A 347 -2.11 -20.22 -13.72
C GLY A 347 -0.87 -20.94 -13.20
N VAL A 348 -0.80 -22.26 -13.41
CA VAL A 348 0.39 -23.06 -13.06
C VAL A 348 1.62 -22.61 -13.86
N ARG A 349 1.48 -22.39 -15.18
CA ARG A 349 2.60 -21.87 -16.01
C ARG A 349 3.12 -20.52 -15.52
N LEU A 350 2.23 -19.58 -15.18
CA LEU A 350 2.61 -18.25 -14.69
C LEU A 350 3.36 -18.32 -13.34
N LEU A 351 2.91 -19.20 -12.44
CA LEU A 351 3.58 -19.42 -11.17
C LEU A 351 4.93 -20.11 -11.35
N ALA A 352 5.06 -21.05 -12.29
CA ALA A 352 6.33 -21.69 -12.62
C ALA A 352 7.38 -20.66 -13.05
N VAL A 353 7.00 -19.69 -13.92
CA VAL A 353 7.87 -18.57 -14.32
C VAL A 353 8.38 -17.78 -13.10
N SER A 354 7.49 -17.49 -12.16
CA SER A 354 7.83 -16.72 -10.96
C SER A 354 8.67 -17.53 -9.95
N ALA A 355 8.49 -18.85 -9.91
CA ALA A 355 9.15 -19.76 -8.98
C ALA A 355 10.58 -20.13 -9.41
N LEU A 356 10.90 -20.12 -10.72
CA LEU A 356 12.22 -20.50 -11.22
C LEU A 356 13.36 -19.62 -10.69
N GLY A 357 13.12 -18.32 -10.52
CA GLY A 357 14.13 -17.40 -10.02
C GLY A 357 14.61 -17.73 -8.61
N PRO A 358 13.71 -17.80 -7.61
CA PRO A 358 14.05 -18.20 -6.24
C PRO A 358 14.67 -19.60 -6.12
N VAL A 359 14.24 -20.55 -6.96
CA VAL A 359 14.70 -21.96 -6.91
C VAL A 359 16.04 -22.17 -7.61
N GLY A 360 16.37 -21.40 -8.64
CA GLY A 360 17.64 -21.56 -9.35
C GLY A 360 17.90 -20.48 -10.40
N ALA A 361 18.22 -19.28 -9.93
CA ALA A 361 18.31 -18.07 -10.76
C ALA A 361 19.19 -18.19 -12.01
N GLU A 362 20.38 -18.79 -11.90
CA GLU A 362 21.31 -18.95 -13.04
C GLU A 362 20.73 -19.89 -14.11
N ARG A 363 20.25 -21.07 -13.68
CA ARG A 363 19.67 -22.09 -14.57
C ARG A 363 18.34 -21.62 -15.20
N ALA A 364 17.62 -20.72 -14.53
CA ALA A 364 16.36 -20.18 -15.00
C ALA A 364 16.49 -19.28 -16.24
N VAL A 365 17.60 -18.52 -16.38
CA VAL A 365 17.77 -17.53 -17.45
C VAL A 365 17.51 -18.09 -18.85
N PRO A 366 18.23 -19.13 -19.33
CA PRO A 366 18.03 -19.62 -20.70
C PRO A 366 16.61 -20.14 -20.93
N MET A 367 15.97 -20.71 -19.90
CA MET A 367 14.60 -21.22 -20.00
C MET A 367 13.58 -20.09 -20.13
N LEU A 368 13.69 -19.06 -19.29
CA LEU A 368 12.81 -17.89 -19.31
C LEU A 368 13.01 -17.07 -20.59
N VAL A 369 14.25 -16.93 -21.08
CA VAL A 369 14.52 -16.23 -22.35
C VAL A 369 13.95 -16.98 -23.54
N ALA A 370 14.01 -18.31 -23.57
CA ALA A 370 13.43 -19.12 -24.64
C ALA A 370 11.89 -18.97 -24.75
N LEU A 371 11.21 -18.62 -23.65
CA LEU A 371 9.78 -18.38 -23.62
C LEU A 371 9.36 -16.98 -24.07
N LEU A 372 10.29 -16.04 -24.26
CA LEU A 372 9.96 -14.70 -24.74
C LEU A 372 9.32 -14.74 -26.14
N PRO A 373 8.40 -13.81 -26.49
CA PRO A 373 7.86 -12.77 -25.62
C PRO A 373 6.83 -13.27 -24.59
N GLY A 374 6.40 -14.53 -24.68
CA GLY A 374 5.31 -15.11 -23.89
C GLY A 374 3.99 -15.16 -24.68
N ASP A 375 3.13 -16.13 -24.35
CA ASP A 375 1.80 -16.26 -24.93
C ASP A 375 0.79 -15.34 -24.22
N GLY A 376 0.71 -14.08 -24.67
CA GLY A 376 -0.21 -13.08 -24.13
C GLY A 376 0.43 -12.12 -23.10
N PRO A 377 -0.30 -11.05 -22.72
CA PRO A 377 0.24 -9.96 -21.91
C PRO A 377 0.61 -10.41 -20.49
N GLU A 378 -0.14 -11.33 -19.88
CA GLU A 378 0.13 -11.83 -18.53
C GLU A 378 1.44 -12.62 -18.48
N MET A 379 1.65 -13.52 -19.45
CA MET A 379 2.89 -14.30 -19.55
C MET A 379 4.09 -13.42 -19.87
N GLN A 380 3.91 -12.46 -20.78
CA GLN A 380 4.95 -11.47 -21.10
C GLN A 380 5.38 -10.67 -19.86
N GLN A 381 4.42 -10.20 -19.06
CA GLN A 381 4.71 -9.48 -17.83
C GLN A 381 5.41 -10.37 -16.80
N ALA A 382 4.95 -11.61 -16.63
CA ALA A 382 5.54 -12.58 -15.71
C ALA A 382 7.01 -12.88 -16.08
N LEU A 383 7.29 -13.12 -17.36
CA LEU A 383 8.66 -13.37 -17.85
C LEU A 383 9.57 -12.16 -17.63
N GLN A 384 9.08 -10.95 -17.91
CA GLN A 384 9.83 -9.72 -17.66
C GLN A 384 10.17 -9.56 -16.18
N LEU A 385 9.18 -9.65 -15.30
CA LEU A 385 9.38 -9.50 -13.86
C LEU A 385 10.31 -10.58 -13.30
N ALA A 386 10.13 -11.83 -13.73
CA ALA A 386 10.98 -12.94 -13.32
C ALA A 386 12.45 -12.66 -13.69
N LEU A 387 12.73 -12.32 -14.94
CA LEU A 387 14.08 -12.00 -15.42
C LEU A 387 14.68 -10.77 -14.74
N ILE A 388 13.90 -9.71 -14.51
CA ILE A 388 14.36 -8.50 -13.80
C ILE A 388 14.76 -8.82 -12.36
N ASN A 389 14.01 -9.68 -11.67
CA ASN A 389 14.21 -9.98 -10.25
C ASN A 389 15.21 -11.11 -9.97
N LEU A 390 15.82 -11.73 -10.99
CA LEU A 390 16.81 -12.79 -10.78
C LEU A 390 18.02 -12.30 -9.97
N PRO A 391 18.38 -12.93 -8.84
CA PRO A 391 19.54 -12.50 -8.05
C PRO A 391 20.88 -12.91 -8.69
N GLY A 392 21.92 -12.11 -8.43
CA GLY A 392 23.31 -12.52 -8.63
C GLY A 392 23.94 -12.13 -9.97
N ALA A 393 25.28 -12.08 -9.98
CA ALA A 393 26.10 -11.76 -11.15
C ALA A 393 26.04 -12.86 -12.22
N ALA A 394 25.95 -14.14 -11.83
CA ALA A 394 25.84 -15.26 -12.77
C ALA A 394 24.59 -15.13 -13.67
N SER A 395 23.47 -14.61 -13.16
CA SER A 395 22.29 -14.32 -13.98
C SER A 395 22.54 -13.19 -14.98
N ASN A 396 23.39 -12.22 -14.66
CA ASN A 396 23.79 -11.15 -15.59
C ASN A 396 24.66 -11.69 -16.73
N ASP A 397 25.60 -12.59 -16.42
CA ASP A 397 26.44 -13.24 -17.42
C ASP A 397 25.61 -14.16 -18.32
N ALA A 398 24.70 -14.92 -17.75
CA ALA A 398 23.76 -15.75 -18.50
C ALA A 398 22.83 -14.91 -19.39
N LEU A 399 22.36 -13.76 -18.91
CA LEU A 399 21.55 -12.83 -19.72
C LEU A 399 22.35 -12.25 -20.89
N ALA A 400 23.62 -11.89 -20.68
CA ALA A 400 24.51 -11.42 -21.73
C ALA A 400 24.69 -12.48 -22.82
N LYS A 401 24.92 -13.74 -22.42
CA LYS A 401 25.00 -14.88 -23.34
C LYS A 401 23.70 -15.09 -24.13
N ALA A 402 22.56 -14.93 -23.45
CA ALA A 402 21.24 -15.18 -24.03
C ALA A 402 20.90 -14.24 -25.20
N PHE A 403 21.48 -13.04 -25.28
CA PHE A 403 21.31 -12.16 -26.45
C PHE A 403 21.76 -12.81 -27.77
N GLY A 404 22.86 -13.58 -27.73
CA GLY A 404 23.40 -14.29 -28.89
C GLY A 404 22.70 -15.61 -29.21
N GLU A 405 21.94 -16.16 -28.25
CA GLU A 405 21.30 -17.48 -28.34
C GLU A 405 19.79 -17.39 -28.57
N LEU A 406 19.24 -16.18 -28.80
CA LEU A 406 17.83 -16.00 -29.09
C LEU A 406 17.41 -16.83 -30.31
N PRO A 407 16.34 -17.65 -30.23
CA PRO A 407 15.93 -18.50 -31.33
C PRO A 407 15.60 -17.67 -32.57
N ALA A 408 16.19 -18.05 -33.71
CA ALA A 408 15.91 -17.45 -35.01
C ALA A 408 14.46 -17.74 -35.44
N GLY A 409 13.79 -16.73 -36.03
CA GLY A 409 12.38 -16.83 -36.44
C GLY A 409 11.37 -16.42 -35.36
N GLY A 410 10.09 -16.37 -35.73
CA GLY A 410 9.02 -15.82 -34.89
C GLY A 410 9.15 -14.31 -34.67
N ASN A 411 8.61 -13.79 -33.55
CA ASN A 411 8.68 -12.38 -33.19
C ASN A 411 10.04 -12.03 -32.52
N LEU A 412 11.14 -12.19 -33.26
CA LEU A 412 12.50 -11.92 -32.80
C LEU A 412 12.69 -10.48 -32.33
N ALA A 413 12.06 -9.52 -33.01
CA ALA A 413 12.09 -8.11 -32.62
C ALA A 413 11.51 -7.91 -31.21
N ALA A 414 10.32 -8.46 -30.93
CA ALA A 414 9.72 -8.37 -29.59
C ALA A 414 10.61 -9.02 -28.51
N ARG A 415 11.21 -10.18 -28.78
CA ARG A 415 12.15 -10.85 -27.85
C ARG A 415 13.32 -9.94 -27.50
N ARG A 416 13.95 -9.34 -28.52
CA ARG A 416 15.07 -8.40 -28.34
C ARG A 416 14.66 -7.16 -27.55
N LEU A 417 13.52 -6.56 -27.87
CA LEU A 417 13.01 -5.37 -27.17
C LEU A 417 12.79 -5.64 -25.67
N ILE A 418 12.22 -6.81 -25.34
CA ILE A 418 12.00 -7.22 -23.96
C ILE A 418 13.34 -7.48 -23.26
N LEU A 419 14.24 -8.24 -23.88
CA LEU A 419 15.53 -8.58 -23.28
C LEU A 419 16.41 -7.34 -23.05
N MET A 420 16.36 -6.36 -23.97
CA MET A 420 16.99 -5.04 -23.80
C MET A 420 16.40 -4.26 -22.63
N ASN A 421 15.08 -4.26 -22.44
CA ASN A 421 14.45 -3.65 -21.26
C ASN A 421 14.91 -4.32 -19.96
N VAL A 422 14.96 -5.66 -19.93
CA VAL A 422 15.47 -6.43 -18.78
C VAL A 422 16.93 -6.03 -18.47
N ALA A 423 17.81 -6.02 -19.47
CA ALA A 423 19.21 -5.64 -19.29
C ALA A 423 19.38 -4.20 -18.78
N ALA A 424 18.59 -3.25 -19.31
CA ALA A 424 18.60 -1.85 -18.89
C ALA A 424 18.12 -1.63 -17.44
N GLN A 425 17.13 -2.39 -16.99
CA GLN A 425 16.62 -2.31 -15.61
C GLN A 425 17.59 -2.96 -14.61
N ARG A 426 18.18 -4.09 -14.98
CA ARG A 426 19.19 -4.79 -14.17
C ARG A 426 20.56 -4.13 -14.18
N ARG A 427 20.81 -3.20 -15.11
CA ARG A 427 22.13 -2.62 -15.40
C ARG A 427 23.18 -3.69 -15.74
N THR A 428 22.80 -4.65 -16.59
CA THR A 428 23.65 -5.76 -17.02
C THR A 428 24.71 -5.26 -18.00
N THR A 429 25.84 -4.74 -17.49
CA THR A 429 26.92 -4.18 -18.31
C THR A 429 27.60 -5.22 -19.19
N GLN A 430 27.60 -6.49 -18.79
CA GLN A 430 28.14 -7.61 -19.57
C GLN A 430 27.42 -7.82 -20.90
N ALA A 431 26.17 -7.36 -21.03
CA ALA A 431 25.41 -7.44 -22.28
C ALA A 431 25.75 -6.31 -23.26
N ALA A 432 26.53 -5.30 -22.87
CA ALA A 432 26.80 -4.14 -23.71
C ALA A 432 27.40 -4.49 -25.08
N PRO A 433 28.37 -5.42 -25.22
CA PRO A 433 28.88 -5.81 -26.53
C PRO A 433 27.83 -6.45 -27.45
N GLU A 434 26.93 -7.28 -26.91
CA GLU A 434 25.86 -7.90 -27.69
C GLU A 434 24.78 -6.89 -28.07
N VAL A 435 24.42 -5.97 -27.17
CA VAL A 435 23.47 -4.89 -27.47
C VAL A 435 24.05 -3.92 -28.52
N LEU A 436 25.36 -3.67 -28.51
CA LEU A 436 26.03 -2.87 -29.55
C LEU A 436 25.84 -3.47 -30.95
N LYS A 437 25.85 -4.80 -31.10
CA LYS A 437 25.57 -5.45 -32.39
C LYS A 437 24.13 -5.15 -32.86
N LEU A 438 23.17 -5.12 -31.94
CA LEU A 438 21.77 -4.79 -32.22
C LEU A 438 21.55 -3.32 -32.60
N ALA A 439 22.51 -2.43 -32.32
CA ALA A 439 22.44 -1.05 -32.79
C ALA A 439 22.61 -0.91 -34.32
N SER A 440 22.96 -2.01 -35.01
CA SER A 440 22.97 -2.11 -36.49
C SER A 440 21.84 -2.99 -37.05
N ASP A 441 20.81 -3.29 -36.25
CA ASP A 441 19.71 -4.15 -36.68
C ASP A 441 18.91 -3.56 -37.87
N ALA A 442 18.24 -4.41 -38.64
CA ALA A 442 17.41 -3.96 -39.75
C ALA A 442 16.18 -3.16 -39.26
N ASP A 443 15.63 -3.51 -38.09
CA ASP A 443 14.48 -2.83 -37.48
C ASP A 443 14.91 -1.55 -36.73
N GLU A 444 14.34 -0.41 -37.11
CA GLU A 444 14.60 0.89 -36.49
C GLU A 444 14.24 0.93 -34.99
N THR A 445 13.17 0.24 -34.60
CA THR A 445 12.73 0.15 -33.20
C THR A 445 13.78 -0.59 -32.37
N VAL A 446 14.37 -1.65 -32.95
CA VAL A 446 15.44 -2.43 -32.29
C VAL A 446 16.70 -1.59 -32.18
N ARG A 447 17.12 -0.88 -33.24
CA ARG A 447 18.30 0.01 -33.20
C ARG A 447 18.15 1.11 -32.17
N LEU A 448 17.02 1.82 -32.17
CA LEU A 448 16.75 2.89 -31.22
C LEU A 448 16.79 2.38 -29.78
N ARG A 449 16.11 1.26 -29.51
CA ARG A 449 16.12 0.63 -28.18
C ARG A 449 17.52 0.15 -27.78
N ALA A 450 18.35 -0.30 -28.72
CA ALA A 450 19.72 -0.69 -28.44
C ALA A 450 20.55 0.50 -27.95
N PHE A 451 20.45 1.67 -28.60
CA PHE A 451 21.10 2.89 -28.13
C PHE A 451 20.60 3.34 -26.74
N GLU A 452 19.28 3.36 -26.52
CA GLU A 452 18.69 3.70 -25.21
C GLU A 452 19.17 2.74 -24.10
N THR A 453 19.32 1.47 -24.43
CA THR A 453 19.81 0.44 -23.51
C THR A 453 21.29 0.65 -23.21
N LEU A 454 22.12 0.90 -24.24
CA LEU A 454 23.53 1.20 -24.09
C LEU A 454 23.77 2.46 -23.25
N ALA A 455 22.93 3.49 -23.35
CA ALA A 455 23.03 4.66 -22.46
C ALA A 455 22.92 4.31 -20.96
N ARG A 456 22.39 3.13 -20.61
CA ARG A 456 22.27 2.64 -19.22
C ARG A 456 23.27 1.55 -18.85
N ILE A 457 23.76 0.78 -19.82
CA ILE A 457 24.62 -0.40 -19.56
C ILE A 457 26.02 -0.31 -20.18
N ALA A 458 26.30 0.70 -21.00
CA ALA A 458 27.55 0.79 -21.74
C ALA A 458 28.76 0.92 -20.80
N THR A 459 29.81 0.19 -21.15
CA THR A 459 31.14 0.32 -20.56
C THR A 459 32.05 1.06 -21.54
N GLY A 460 33.25 1.47 -21.10
CA GLY A 460 34.24 2.08 -22.00
C GLY A 460 34.61 1.23 -23.21
N GLU A 461 34.46 -0.10 -23.11
CA GLU A 461 34.78 -1.06 -24.18
C GLU A 461 33.96 -0.84 -25.45
N VAL A 462 32.69 -0.44 -25.34
CA VAL A 462 31.81 -0.26 -26.51
C VAL A 462 31.93 1.13 -27.15
N ALA A 463 32.67 2.06 -26.55
CA ALA A 463 32.79 3.43 -27.04
C ALA A 463 33.35 3.51 -28.48
N PRO A 464 34.43 2.79 -28.88
CA PRO A 464 34.92 2.82 -30.25
C PRO A 464 33.87 2.35 -31.28
N GLY A 465 33.05 1.35 -30.91
CA GLY A 465 31.96 0.88 -31.77
C GLY A 465 30.86 1.91 -31.95
N LEU A 466 30.49 2.62 -30.88
CA LEU A 466 29.52 3.72 -30.94
C LEU A 466 30.01 4.89 -31.80
N VAL A 467 31.31 5.22 -31.74
CA VAL A 467 31.94 6.21 -32.63
C VAL A 467 31.80 5.82 -34.11
N ALA A 468 32.05 4.54 -34.43
CA ALA A 468 31.91 4.03 -35.79
C ALA A 468 30.45 4.05 -36.27
N LEU A 469 29.49 3.75 -35.39
CA LEU A 469 28.06 3.79 -35.72
C LEU A 469 27.55 5.21 -35.94
N LEU A 470 28.00 6.18 -35.13
CA LEU A 470 27.58 7.58 -35.24
C LEU A 470 27.81 8.17 -36.65
N ALA A 471 28.85 7.71 -37.36
CA ALA A 471 29.13 8.09 -38.74
C ALA A 471 28.08 7.64 -39.76
N ARG A 472 27.28 6.62 -39.44
CA ARG A 472 26.36 5.92 -40.35
C ARG A 472 24.89 6.09 -40.00
N VAL A 473 24.60 6.45 -38.75
CA VAL A 473 23.25 6.57 -38.22
C VAL A 473 22.50 7.75 -38.87
N LYS A 474 21.19 7.58 -39.09
CA LYS A 474 20.33 8.63 -39.66
C LYS A 474 20.18 9.79 -38.67
N GLU A 475 20.10 11.01 -39.21
CA GLU A 475 19.84 12.20 -38.40
C GLU A 475 18.50 12.11 -37.67
N GLY A 476 18.44 12.75 -36.50
CA GLY A 476 17.25 12.78 -35.65
C GLY A 476 17.41 11.90 -34.40
N ARG A 477 16.40 11.08 -34.11
CA ARG A 477 16.31 10.36 -32.82
C ARG A 477 17.42 9.32 -32.64
N GLU A 478 17.75 8.54 -33.68
CA GLU A 478 18.81 7.53 -33.59
C GLU A 478 20.17 8.17 -33.33
N GLN A 479 20.50 9.27 -34.02
CA GLN A 479 21.76 10.00 -33.82
C GLN A 479 21.88 10.51 -32.38
N GLN A 480 20.81 11.10 -31.84
CA GLN A 480 20.79 11.60 -30.46
C GLN A 480 20.99 10.44 -29.46
N ALA A 481 20.25 9.34 -29.64
CA ALA A 481 20.38 8.17 -28.77
C ALA A 481 21.78 7.54 -28.83
N CYS A 482 22.38 7.45 -30.02
CA CYS A 482 23.76 6.98 -30.20
C CYS A 482 24.77 7.90 -29.49
N THR A 483 24.58 9.22 -29.61
CA THR A 483 25.41 10.22 -28.93
C THR A 483 25.30 10.10 -27.41
N ASP A 484 24.09 9.93 -26.87
CA ASP A 484 23.87 9.76 -25.43
C ASP A 484 24.47 8.46 -24.91
N ALA A 485 24.37 7.37 -25.67
CA ALA A 485 25.04 6.10 -25.37
C ALA A 485 26.57 6.25 -25.35
N LEU A 486 27.12 6.98 -26.31
CA LEU A 486 28.57 7.24 -26.41
C LEU A 486 29.09 8.07 -25.23
N ILE A 487 28.37 9.12 -24.84
CA ILE A 487 28.70 9.93 -23.66
C ILE A 487 28.67 9.07 -22.40
N ALA A 488 27.65 8.22 -22.23
CA ALA A 488 27.57 7.30 -21.10
C ALA A 488 28.73 6.29 -21.08
N ALA A 489 29.06 5.69 -22.23
CA ALA A 489 30.18 4.75 -22.38
C ALA A 489 31.51 5.38 -21.96
N CYS A 490 31.80 6.59 -22.47
CA CYS A 490 32.99 7.36 -22.12
C CYS A 490 32.99 7.78 -20.64
N GLY A 491 31.86 8.24 -20.12
CA GLY A 491 31.71 8.64 -18.71
C GLY A 491 31.92 7.50 -17.72
N ASN A 492 31.63 6.26 -18.13
CA ASN A 492 31.85 5.05 -17.33
C ASN A 492 33.30 4.53 -17.38
N ILE A 493 34.22 5.22 -18.07
CA ILE A 493 35.66 4.98 -17.94
C ILE A 493 36.13 5.61 -16.62
N GLY A 494 36.72 4.78 -15.75
CA GLY A 494 37.06 5.16 -14.38
C GLY A 494 38.07 6.31 -14.29
N ASP A 495 39.10 6.28 -15.13
CA ASP A 495 40.10 7.34 -15.23
C ASP A 495 39.60 8.48 -16.14
N GLU A 496 39.55 9.70 -15.60
CA GLU A 496 39.09 10.89 -16.31
C GLU A 496 39.92 11.18 -17.57
N GLN A 497 41.24 10.96 -17.52
CA GLN A 497 42.16 11.21 -18.64
C GLN A 497 41.92 10.25 -19.81
N GLU A 498 41.34 9.09 -19.52
CA GLU A 498 41.06 8.05 -20.51
C GLU A 498 39.69 8.24 -21.17
N ARG A 499 38.77 9.02 -20.58
CA ARG A 499 37.37 9.16 -21.05
C ARG A 499 37.25 9.67 -22.47
N LEU A 500 38.14 10.56 -22.88
CA LEU A 500 38.12 11.18 -24.21
C LEU A 500 38.85 10.34 -25.26
N LYS A 501 39.75 9.43 -24.86
CA LYS A 501 40.60 8.68 -25.79
C LYS A 501 39.83 7.91 -26.88
N PRO A 502 38.68 7.27 -26.62
CA PRO A 502 37.91 6.59 -27.67
C PRO A 502 37.44 7.52 -28.80
N LEU A 503 37.30 8.82 -28.53
CA LEU A 503 36.77 9.82 -29.46
C LEU A 503 37.87 10.52 -30.26
N LEU A 504 39.06 10.68 -29.68
CA LEU A 504 40.14 11.53 -30.21
C LEU A 504 40.46 11.27 -31.69
N PRO A 505 40.69 10.00 -32.14
CA PRO A 505 41.06 9.76 -33.53
C PRO A 505 40.01 10.26 -34.53
N ALA A 506 38.72 10.03 -34.22
CA ALA A 506 37.62 10.42 -35.09
C ALA A 506 37.31 11.93 -35.02
N VAL A 507 37.59 12.60 -33.90
CA VAL A 507 37.48 14.06 -33.80
C VAL A 507 38.58 14.77 -34.62
N GLU A 508 39.79 14.23 -34.65
CA GLU A 508 40.92 14.84 -35.35
C GLU A 508 40.93 14.54 -36.85
N THR A 509 40.59 13.31 -37.24
CA THR A 509 40.77 12.83 -38.64
C THR A 509 39.50 12.42 -39.36
N GLY A 510 38.35 12.44 -38.69
CA GLY A 510 37.08 12.02 -39.28
C GLY A 510 36.53 13.00 -40.32
N GLU A 511 35.44 12.60 -40.98
CA GLU A 511 34.70 13.47 -41.89
C GLU A 511 34.12 14.70 -41.16
N PRO A 512 34.02 15.89 -41.80
CA PRO A 512 33.58 17.13 -41.14
C PRO A 512 32.28 16.98 -40.33
N LYS A 513 31.30 16.27 -40.89
CA LYS A 513 30.01 16.01 -40.24
C LYS A 513 30.17 15.17 -38.95
N GLN A 514 30.99 14.12 -38.99
CA GLN A 514 31.26 13.27 -37.84
C GLN A 514 32.04 14.05 -36.76
N ARG A 515 33.01 14.87 -37.17
CA ARG A 515 33.77 15.75 -36.26
C ARG A 515 32.84 16.67 -35.48
N VAL A 516 31.90 17.35 -36.16
CA VAL A 516 30.90 18.23 -35.52
C VAL A 516 30.10 17.49 -34.44
N GLN A 517 29.65 16.26 -34.72
CA GLN A 517 28.87 15.46 -33.78
C GLN A 517 29.71 15.07 -32.55
N LEU A 518 30.93 14.59 -32.78
CA LEU A 518 31.82 14.14 -31.72
C LEU A 518 32.33 15.30 -30.84
N LEU A 519 32.49 16.51 -31.38
CA LEU A 519 32.79 17.71 -30.59
C LEU A 519 31.68 18.02 -29.58
N GLY A 520 30.41 17.88 -30.00
CA GLY A 520 29.27 18.00 -29.10
C GLY A 520 29.29 16.95 -27.99
N ALA A 521 29.64 15.69 -28.32
CA ALA A 521 29.80 14.62 -27.35
C ALA A 521 30.95 14.91 -26.36
N ALA A 522 32.11 15.35 -26.87
CA ALA A 522 33.28 15.71 -26.07
C ALA A 522 32.96 16.82 -25.06
N GLY A 523 32.27 17.88 -25.49
CA GLY A 523 31.83 18.96 -24.59
C GLY A 523 30.92 18.47 -23.47
N ARG A 524 30.02 17.53 -23.75
CA ARG A 524 29.10 16.94 -22.76
C ARG A 524 29.79 15.95 -21.81
N ILE A 525 30.90 15.33 -22.22
CA ILE A 525 31.74 14.50 -21.35
C ILE A 525 32.45 15.36 -20.30
N GLY A 526 32.86 16.58 -20.66
CA GLY A 526 33.18 17.63 -19.68
C GLY A 526 34.55 17.53 -18.98
N THR A 527 35.50 16.77 -19.52
CA THR A 527 36.86 16.64 -18.94
C THR A 527 37.78 17.81 -19.32
N ALA A 528 38.87 18.00 -18.57
CA ALA A 528 39.87 19.02 -18.88
C ALA A 528 40.47 18.85 -20.30
N GLU A 529 40.72 17.62 -20.72
CA GLU A 529 41.19 17.29 -22.07
C GLU A 529 40.16 17.68 -23.14
N ALA A 530 38.87 17.48 -22.84
CA ALA A 530 37.81 17.87 -23.76
C ALA A 530 37.78 19.40 -23.93
N MET A 531 37.92 20.16 -22.85
CA MET A 531 38.06 21.62 -22.93
C MET A 531 39.27 22.02 -23.77
N ALA A 532 40.45 21.44 -23.51
CA ALA A 532 41.67 21.75 -24.24
C ALA A 532 41.54 21.45 -25.75
N LEU A 533 40.93 20.31 -26.08
CA LEU A 533 40.60 19.93 -27.45
C LEU A 533 39.69 20.96 -28.11
N LEU A 534 38.57 21.31 -27.46
CA LEU A 534 37.61 22.27 -28.01
C LEU A 534 38.24 23.65 -28.23
N VAL A 535 39.07 24.13 -27.31
CA VAL A 535 39.80 25.41 -27.45
C VAL A 535 40.76 25.36 -28.64
N LYS A 536 41.51 24.27 -28.82
CA LYS A 536 42.38 24.06 -29.99
C LYS A 536 41.56 24.07 -31.29
N THR A 537 40.39 23.44 -31.30
CA THR A 537 39.52 23.32 -32.48
C THR A 537 38.83 24.62 -32.89
N LEU A 538 38.81 25.65 -32.05
CA LEU A 538 38.31 26.99 -32.45
C LEU A 538 39.10 27.59 -33.64
N GLY A 539 40.36 27.18 -33.82
CA GLY A 539 41.20 27.59 -34.94
C GLY A 539 41.09 26.72 -36.20
N ASP A 540 40.12 25.78 -36.27
CA ASP A 540 39.94 24.93 -37.44
C ASP A 540 39.56 25.75 -38.68
N PRO A 541 40.15 25.48 -39.87
CA PRO A 541 39.82 26.21 -41.09
C PRO A 541 38.37 25.99 -41.55
N ASN A 542 37.71 24.91 -41.12
CA ASN A 542 36.31 24.68 -41.43
C ASN A 542 35.41 25.42 -40.41
N PRO A 543 34.60 26.40 -40.86
CA PRO A 543 33.77 27.21 -39.96
C PRO A 543 32.71 26.40 -39.22
N GLU A 544 32.19 25.30 -39.80
CA GLU A 544 31.20 24.45 -39.14
C GLU A 544 31.78 23.74 -37.91
N ILE A 545 33.05 23.34 -38.02
CA ILE A 545 33.80 22.65 -36.96
C ILE A 545 34.17 23.62 -35.86
N ALA A 546 34.67 24.81 -36.23
CA ALA A 546 34.96 25.87 -35.27
C ALA A 546 33.69 26.32 -34.52
N ASP A 547 32.57 26.46 -35.22
CA ASP A 547 31.27 26.76 -34.60
C ASP A 547 30.78 25.65 -33.66
N ALA A 548 30.99 24.38 -34.02
CA ALA A 548 30.64 23.25 -33.18
C ALA A 548 31.47 23.22 -31.90
N ALA A 549 32.77 23.49 -32.00
CA ALA A 549 33.65 23.60 -30.85
C ALA A 549 33.23 24.75 -29.92
N MET A 550 32.88 25.91 -30.48
CA MET A 550 32.38 27.05 -29.71
C MET A 550 31.06 26.72 -29.00
N ARG A 551 30.11 26.04 -29.69
CA ARG A 551 28.85 25.58 -29.05
C ARG A 551 29.12 24.61 -27.89
N ALA A 552 30.01 23.64 -28.10
CA ALA A 552 30.36 22.66 -27.08
C ALA A 552 31.02 23.29 -25.84
N LEU A 553 31.83 24.35 -26.01
CA LEU A 553 32.39 25.12 -24.89
C LEU A 553 31.32 25.88 -24.11
N CYS A 554 30.30 26.43 -24.78
CA CYS A 554 29.20 27.13 -24.12
C CYS A 554 28.27 26.17 -23.36
N ASP A 555 28.16 24.93 -23.82
CA ASP A 555 27.26 23.89 -23.28
C ASP A 555 27.96 22.93 -22.31
N PHE A 556 29.16 23.30 -21.87
CA PHE A 556 29.98 22.49 -20.98
C PHE A 556 29.29 22.27 -19.61
N PRO A 557 29.42 21.08 -18.99
CA PRO A 557 28.65 20.71 -17.80
C PRO A 557 29.15 21.35 -16.49
N ASN A 558 30.31 22.01 -16.50
CA ASN A 558 30.94 22.64 -15.36
C ASN A 558 31.55 24.00 -15.75
N ASP A 559 32.11 24.71 -14.77
CA ASP A 559 32.69 26.04 -14.95
C ASP A 559 34.14 26.05 -15.45
N HIS A 560 34.72 24.91 -15.82
CA HIS A 560 36.08 24.85 -16.36
C HIS A 560 36.32 25.81 -17.53
N PRO A 561 35.39 25.99 -18.49
CA PRO A 561 35.60 26.91 -19.61
C PRO A 561 35.55 28.39 -19.24
N TRP A 562 35.14 28.75 -18.02
CA TRP A 562 34.87 30.13 -17.61
C TRP A 562 36.02 31.10 -17.94
N PRO A 563 37.30 30.85 -17.55
CA PRO A 563 38.37 31.80 -17.84
C PRO A 563 38.56 32.02 -19.35
N LYS A 564 38.43 30.96 -20.15
CA LYS A 564 38.61 31.05 -21.60
C LYS A 564 37.43 31.72 -22.29
N LEU A 565 36.20 31.42 -21.87
CA LEU A 565 35.01 32.07 -22.41
C LEU A 565 35.01 33.58 -22.10
N GLN A 566 35.53 34.00 -20.95
CA GLN A 566 35.70 35.42 -20.63
C GLN A 566 36.68 36.12 -21.57
N GLU A 567 37.84 35.49 -21.83
CA GLU A 567 38.83 35.99 -22.78
C GLU A 567 38.19 36.17 -24.17
N LEU A 568 37.50 35.13 -24.66
CA LEU A 568 36.86 35.14 -25.98
C LEU A 568 35.65 36.10 -26.05
N ALA A 569 34.94 36.34 -24.95
CA ALA A 569 33.87 37.32 -24.90
C ALA A 569 34.43 38.76 -24.94
N LYS A 570 35.58 38.99 -24.31
CA LYS A 570 36.26 40.28 -24.32
C LYS A 570 36.81 40.62 -25.70
N GLU A 571 37.53 39.68 -26.31
CA GLU A 571 38.22 39.91 -27.57
C GLU A 571 38.30 38.60 -28.38
N ASN A 572 37.69 38.61 -29.57
CA ASN A 572 37.75 37.49 -30.50
C ASN A 572 37.65 38.02 -31.95
N PRO A 573 38.55 37.59 -32.86
CA PRO A 573 38.49 37.98 -34.27
C PRO A 573 37.18 37.62 -34.96
N ASN A 574 36.45 36.62 -34.46
CA ASN A 574 35.15 36.21 -34.99
C ASN A 574 34.00 36.78 -34.13
N PRO A 575 33.22 37.76 -34.65
CA PRO A 575 32.13 38.39 -33.90
C PRO A 575 31.04 37.40 -33.46
N LYS A 576 30.81 36.34 -34.26
CA LYS A 576 29.83 35.30 -33.91
C LYS A 576 30.28 34.53 -32.67
N HIS A 577 31.56 34.15 -32.61
CA HIS A 577 32.12 33.44 -31.47
C HIS A 577 32.22 34.33 -30.23
N GLN A 578 32.49 35.63 -30.40
CA GLN A 578 32.45 36.58 -29.29
C GLN A 578 31.07 36.63 -28.62
N VAL A 579 30.00 36.73 -29.42
CA VAL A 579 28.63 36.72 -28.92
C VAL A 579 28.28 35.36 -28.29
N MET A 580 28.70 34.25 -28.89
CA MET A 580 28.49 32.92 -28.32
C MET A 580 29.23 32.75 -26.99
N ALA A 581 30.46 33.24 -26.88
CA ALA A 581 31.26 33.16 -25.66
C ALA A 581 30.62 33.95 -24.52
N PHE A 582 30.14 35.17 -24.82
CA PHE A 582 29.39 35.96 -23.86
C PHE A 582 28.13 35.24 -23.38
N LYS A 583 27.34 34.66 -24.29
CA LYS A 583 26.17 33.85 -23.95
C LYS A 583 26.53 32.60 -23.14
N GLY A 584 27.66 31.97 -23.44
CA GLY A 584 28.21 30.84 -22.69
C GLY A 584 28.54 31.22 -21.25
N CYS A 585 29.18 32.38 -21.04
CA CYS A 585 29.42 32.92 -19.70
C CYS A 585 28.12 33.17 -18.94
N ILE A 586 27.10 33.75 -19.59
CA ILE A 586 25.78 33.95 -18.97
C ILE A 586 25.18 32.61 -18.53
N ARG A 587 25.21 31.60 -19.41
CA ARG A 587 24.68 30.25 -19.11
C ARG A 587 25.40 29.61 -17.92
N LEU A 588 26.73 29.74 -17.83
CA LEU A 588 27.50 29.24 -16.68
C LEU A 588 27.13 29.96 -15.38
N ALA A 589 26.91 31.27 -15.42
CA ALA A 589 26.46 32.04 -14.26
C ALA A 589 25.04 31.60 -13.81
N GLU A 590 24.12 31.35 -14.74
CA GLU A 590 22.76 30.86 -14.45
C GLU A 590 22.77 29.50 -13.71
N GLN A 591 23.70 28.61 -14.05
CA GLN A 591 23.83 27.29 -13.42
C GLN A 591 24.27 27.35 -11.95
N LYS A 592 24.92 28.43 -11.52
CA LYS A 592 25.36 28.57 -10.12
C LYS A 592 24.17 28.71 -9.19
N LYS A 593 24.02 27.80 -8.24
CA LYS A 593 22.96 27.86 -7.21
C LYS A 593 23.21 28.92 -6.15
N ASN A 594 24.48 29.28 -5.92
CA ASN A 594 24.87 30.27 -4.94
C ASN A 594 24.74 31.69 -5.54
N ASP A 595 23.88 32.51 -4.94
CA ASP A 595 23.63 33.89 -5.36
C ASP A 595 24.87 34.80 -5.29
N GLY A 596 25.79 34.56 -4.35
CA GLY A 596 27.05 35.30 -4.22
C GLY A 596 28.06 34.97 -5.32
N GLU A 597 28.22 33.68 -5.64
CA GLU A 597 29.05 33.24 -6.77
C GLU A 597 28.46 33.73 -8.09
N ARG A 598 27.14 33.60 -8.27
CA ARG A 598 26.42 34.09 -9.44
C ARG A 598 26.61 35.60 -9.61
N LEU A 599 26.49 36.37 -8.52
CA LEU A 599 26.71 37.81 -8.54
C LEU A 599 28.16 38.15 -8.94
N THR A 600 29.14 37.45 -8.39
CA THR A 600 30.56 37.64 -8.72
C THR A 600 30.81 37.40 -10.20
N MET A 601 30.24 36.32 -10.76
CA MET A 601 30.33 36.00 -12.18
C MET A 601 29.69 37.10 -13.04
N LEU A 602 28.45 37.52 -12.72
CA LEU A 602 27.74 38.57 -13.46
C LEU A 602 28.46 39.93 -13.39
N GLN A 603 29.07 40.28 -12.26
CA GLN A 603 29.87 41.50 -12.11
C GLN A 603 31.02 41.56 -13.12
N VAL A 604 31.68 40.44 -13.41
CA VAL A 604 32.75 40.39 -14.40
C VAL A 604 32.21 40.53 -15.83
N LEU A 605 30.96 40.12 -16.09
CA LEU A 605 30.36 40.21 -17.42
C LEU A 605 29.84 41.61 -17.77
N VAL A 606 29.47 42.41 -16.77
CA VAL A 606 29.00 43.80 -16.97
C VAL A 606 29.92 44.64 -17.87
N PRO A 607 31.25 44.74 -17.61
CA PRO A 607 32.15 45.51 -18.46
C PRO A 607 32.37 44.88 -19.85
N LEU A 608 32.06 43.60 -20.02
CA LEU A 608 32.17 42.89 -21.31
C LEU A 608 30.92 43.07 -22.19
N ALA A 609 29.80 43.52 -21.62
CA ALA A 609 28.55 43.71 -22.34
C ALA A 609 28.57 44.97 -23.21
N GLN A 610 28.99 44.80 -24.46
CA GLN A 610 29.08 45.91 -25.44
C GLN A 610 27.72 46.28 -26.04
N ARG A 611 26.78 45.33 -26.12
CA ARG A 611 25.45 45.55 -26.71
C ARG A 611 24.41 45.86 -25.63
N PRO A 612 23.40 46.70 -25.92
CA PRO A 612 22.28 46.93 -25.01
C PRO A 612 21.56 45.62 -24.62
N GLU A 613 21.36 44.70 -25.57
CA GLU A 613 20.68 43.42 -25.32
C GLU A 613 21.42 42.56 -24.29
N ASP A 614 22.76 42.54 -24.34
CA ASP A 614 23.61 41.78 -23.43
C ASP A 614 23.50 42.32 -22.00
N ARG A 615 23.46 43.66 -21.85
CA ARG A 615 23.24 44.33 -20.56
C ARG A 615 21.86 44.03 -20.00
N MET A 616 20.83 44.05 -20.84
CA MET A 616 19.45 43.71 -20.43
C MET A 616 19.36 42.29 -19.88
N GLN A 617 20.05 41.32 -20.51
CA GLN A 617 20.09 39.93 -20.04
C GLN A 617 20.76 39.82 -18.66
N ILE A 618 21.90 40.49 -18.46
CA ILE A 618 22.56 40.56 -17.14
C ILE A 618 21.63 41.16 -16.09
N PHE A 619 20.91 42.25 -16.41
CA PHE A 619 20.02 42.91 -15.45
C PHE A 619 18.85 42.01 -15.05
N GLY A 620 18.29 41.23 -15.97
CA GLY A 620 17.28 40.22 -15.65
C GLY A 620 17.78 39.19 -14.63
N LEU A 621 19.03 38.75 -14.75
CA LEU A 621 19.65 37.81 -13.82
C LEU A 621 19.98 38.45 -12.47
N LEU A 622 20.57 39.66 -12.46
CA LEU A 622 20.82 40.44 -11.24
C LEU A 622 19.52 40.74 -10.50
N GLY A 623 18.43 41.00 -11.22
CA GLY A 623 17.07 41.20 -10.70
C GLY A 623 16.60 40.09 -9.76
N ASN A 624 17.11 38.88 -9.95
CA ASN A 624 16.74 37.71 -9.15
C ASN A 624 17.60 37.50 -7.91
N ILE A 625 18.70 38.24 -7.74
CA ILE A 625 19.67 38.07 -6.65
C ILE A 625 19.32 39.01 -5.49
N GLN A 626 19.17 38.45 -4.28
CA GLN A 626 18.89 39.23 -3.08
C GLN A 626 20.20 39.82 -2.50
N SER A 627 20.76 40.85 -3.14
CA SER A 627 22.03 41.47 -2.69
C SER A 627 22.07 42.98 -2.84
N LYS A 628 22.55 43.67 -1.80
CA LYS A 628 22.85 45.11 -1.82
C LYS A 628 23.82 45.49 -2.95
N GLN A 629 24.81 44.64 -3.19
CA GLN A 629 25.79 44.86 -4.26
C GLN A 629 25.13 44.72 -5.64
N ALA A 630 24.19 43.79 -5.82
CA ALA A 630 23.41 43.68 -7.06
C ALA A 630 22.57 44.94 -7.30
N LEU A 631 21.91 45.46 -6.26
CA LEU A 631 21.13 46.71 -6.34
C LEU A 631 22.01 47.91 -6.73
N LYS A 632 23.18 48.04 -6.10
CA LYS A 632 24.14 49.11 -6.42
C LYS A 632 24.65 48.99 -7.86
N LEU A 633 24.92 47.77 -8.32
CA LEU A 633 25.41 47.50 -9.67
C LEU A 633 24.41 47.92 -10.75
N VAL A 634 23.15 47.50 -10.65
CA VAL A 634 22.12 47.89 -11.64
C VAL A 634 21.79 49.38 -11.58
N SER A 635 21.82 49.98 -10.38
CA SER A 635 21.56 51.42 -10.20
C SER A 635 22.61 52.31 -10.87
N GLY A 636 23.83 51.79 -11.07
CA GLY A 636 24.89 52.49 -11.81
C GLY A 636 24.59 52.70 -13.29
N PHE A 637 23.62 51.99 -13.86
CA PHE A 637 23.24 52.07 -15.28
C PHE A 637 21.98 52.90 -15.54
N LEU A 638 21.46 53.61 -14.53
CA LEU A 638 20.25 54.42 -14.69
C LEU A 638 20.46 55.66 -15.58
N ASP A 639 21.70 56.12 -15.73
CA ASP A 639 22.01 57.28 -16.57
C ASP A 639 22.12 56.91 -18.06
N ASP A 640 22.36 55.63 -18.38
CA ASP A 640 22.44 55.11 -19.75
C ASP A 640 21.05 54.96 -20.38
N GLU A 641 20.72 55.86 -21.32
CA GLU A 641 19.41 55.92 -21.96
C GLU A 641 18.99 54.62 -22.64
N ALA A 642 19.93 53.85 -23.19
CA ALA A 642 19.62 52.63 -23.94
C ALA A 642 19.12 51.48 -23.04
N VAL A 643 19.47 51.48 -21.76
CA VAL A 643 19.15 50.39 -20.81
C VAL A 643 18.49 50.87 -19.51
N ARG A 644 18.26 52.18 -19.36
CA ARG A 644 17.69 52.83 -18.17
C ARG A 644 16.44 52.14 -17.63
N SER A 645 15.47 51.87 -18.50
CA SER A 645 14.20 51.25 -18.09
C SER A 645 14.39 49.83 -17.55
N ASN A 646 15.28 49.04 -18.17
CA ASN A 646 15.60 47.68 -17.71
C ASN A 646 16.38 47.68 -16.40
N ALA A 647 17.34 48.60 -16.25
CA ALA A 647 18.08 48.80 -15.02
C ALA A 647 17.15 49.19 -13.85
N ALA A 648 16.19 50.08 -14.09
CA ALA A 648 15.19 50.48 -13.11
C ALA A 648 14.25 49.34 -12.70
N LEU A 649 13.77 48.54 -13.67
CA LEU A 649 12.95 47.36 -13.38
C LEU A 649 13.71 46.32 -12.53
N ALA A 650 14.98 46.06 -12.87
CA ALA A 650 15.83 45.18 -12.08
C ALA A 650 16.06 45.74 -10.66
N ALA A 651 16.31 47.04 -10.51
CA ALA A 651 16.47 47.69 -9.21
C ALA A 651 15.22 47.55 -8.34
N ILE A 652 14.03 47.75 -8.91
CA ILE A 652 12.75 47.55 -8.21
C ILE A 652 12.59 46.09 -7.78
N GLN A 653 12.91 45.14 -8.66
CA GLN A 653 12.80 43.71 -8.38
C GLN A 653 13.74 43.27 -7.24
N ILE A 654 14.99 43.74 -7.24
CA ILE A 654 15.94 43.48 -6.16
C ILE A 654 15.45 44.13 -4.86
N SER A 655 14.92 45.35 -4.93
CA SER A 655 14.38 46.08 -3.77
C SER A 655 13.20 45.34 -3.13
N ARG A 656 12.30 44.75 -3.93
CA ARG A 656 11.22 43.87 -3.42
C ARG A 656 11.78 42.71 -2.61
N LYS A 657 12.90 42.13 -3.04
CA LYS A 657 13.56 41.02 -2.34
C LYS A 657 14.35 41.51 -1.11
N LEU A 658 14.90 42.72 -1.11
CA LEU A 658 15.70 43.26 -0.01
C LEU A 658 14.90 44.02 1.06
N ARG A 659 13.57 44.12 0.90
CA ARG A 659 12.67 44.99 1.68
C ARG A 659 12.94 45.02 3.19
N ASP A 660 13.25 43.87 3.78
CA ASP A 660 13.40 43.72 5.23
C ASP A 660 14.86 43.78 5.72
N LYS A 661 15.83 43.84 4.80
CA LYS A 661 17.26 43.70 5.12
C LYS A 661 18.05 45.00 4.96
N GLU A 662 17.76 45.80 3.93
CA GLU A 662 18.61 46.93 3.53
C GLU A 662 17.78 48.18 3.16
N PRO A 663 16.99 48.75 4.10
CA PRO A 663 16.05 49.83 3.82
C PRO A 663 16.74 51.10 3.27
N ALA A 664 17.91 51.46 3.80
CA ALA A 664 18.68 52.62 3.35
C ALA A 664 19.13 52.50 1.88
N ALA A 665 19.60 51.32 1.47
CA ALA A 665 20.05 51.09 0.10
C ALA A 665 18.89 51.09 -0.91
N ILE A 666 17.72 50.60 -0.49
CA ILE A 666 16.50 50.65 -1.30
C ILE A 666 16.06 52.10 -1.51
N LYS A 667 16.06 52.91 -0.44
CA LYS A 667 15.70 54.33 -0.52
C LYS A 667 16.55 55.07 -1.54
N GLU A 668 17.88 54.97 -1.41
CA GLU A 668 18.83 55.60 -2.34
C GLU A 668 18.59 55.17 -3.79
N ALA A 669 18.39 53.87 -4.05
CA ALA A 669 18.15 53.35 -5.39
C ALA A 669 16.82 53.84 -5.99
N MET A 670 15.73 53.83 -5.22
CA MET A 670 14.41 54.22 -5.70
C MET A 670 14.29 55.74 -5.95
N GLU A 671 14.92 56.57 -5.11
CA GLU A 671 15.02 58.02 -5.35
C GLU A 671 15.74 58.30 -6.69
N ARG A 672 16.83 57.57 -6.95
CA ARG A 672 17.54 57.68 -8.23
C ARG A 672 16.69 57.23 -9.42
N VAL A 673 15.93 56.15 -9.28
CA VAL A 673 14.96 55.71 -10.31
C VAL A 673 13.93 56.82 -10.60
N LEU A 674 13.37 57.46 -9.57
CA LEU A 674 12.40 58.55 -9.74
C LEU A 674 13.01 59.83 -10.32
N ALA A 675 14.31 60.06 -10.15
CA ALA A 675 14.99 61.21 -10.72
C ALA A 675 15.15 61.10 -12.25
N VAL A 676 15.42 59.89 -12.77
CA VAL A 676 15.86 59.70 -14.16
C VAL A 676 14.85 58.98 -15.06
N VAL A 677 13.90 58.23 -14.51
CA VAL A 677 12.91 57.46 -15.29
C VAL A 677 11.61 58.25 -15.43
N GLN A 678 11.10 58.39 -16.67
CA GLN A 678 9.85 59.10 -16.97
C GLN A 678 8.64 58.17 -17.15
N ASP A 679 8.86 56.86 -17.32
CA ASP A 679 7.78 55.88 -17.48
C ASP A 679 6.88 55.83 -16.23
N ALA A 680 5.58 56.09 -16.41
CA ALA A 680 4.63 56.22 -15.31
C ALA A 680 4.48 54.94 -14.49
N LYS A 681 4.61 53.77 -15.11
CA LYS A 681 4.46 52.47 -14.43
C LYS A 681 5.67 52.17 -13.56
N ILE A 682 6.88 52.35 -14.10
CA ILE A 682 8.13 52.15 -13.35
C ILE A 682 8.21 53.13 -12.17
N ARG A 683 7.85 54.40 -12.40
CA ARG A 683 7.79 55.41 -11.32
C ARG A 683 6.79 55.02 -10.23
N GLY A 684 5.58 54.61 -10.60
CA GLY A 684 4.56 54.17 -9.64
C GLY A 684 4.98 52.96 -8.80
N ASP A 685 5.73 52.03 -9.40
CA ASP A 685 6.29 50.88 -8.69
C ASP A 685 7.43 51.29 -7.73
N ALA A 686 8.26 52.25 -8.11
CA ALA A 686 9.33 52.78 -7.27
C ALA A 686 8.79 53.60 -6.07
N GLU A 687 7.77 54.45 -6.28
CA GLU A 687 7.09 55.18 -5.20
C GLU A 687 6.44 54.24 -4.18
N ARG A 688 5.84 53.14 -4.66
CA ARG A 688 5.27 52.11 -3.79
C ARG A 688 6.35 51.47 -2.92
N MET A 689 7.50 51.16 -3.50
CA MET A 689 8.62 50.58 -2.77
C MET A 689 9.17 51.53 -1.70
N LEU A 690 9.31 52.82 -2.01
CA LEU A 690 9.71 53.83 -1.02
C LEU A 690 8.75 53.89 0.17
N LYS A 691 7.44 53.97 -0.10
CA LYS A 691 6.41 53.99 0.95
C LYS A 691 6.41 52.73 1.84
N GLU A 692 6.76 51.58 1.28
CA GLU A 692 6.83 50.32 2.03
C GLU A 692 8.05 50.27 2.96
N VAL A 693 9.15 50.90 2.58
CA VAL A 693 10.40 50.93 3.35
C VAL A 693 10.40 52.06 4.39
N GLU A 694 9.71 53.17 4.14
CA GLU A 694 9.55 54.29 5.11
C GLU A 694 8.55 53.99 6.25
N LYS A 695 7.71 52.96 6.10
CA LYS A 695 6.76 52.51 7.12
C LYS A 695 7.36 51.54 8.15
N LYS A 696 8.60 51.12 7.96
CA LYS A 696 9.36 50.26 8.86
C LYS A 696 10.54 51.03 9.40
#